data_AF-A0A2T5X876-F1
#
_entry.id   AF-A0A2T5X876-F1
#
_cell.length_a   1.000
_cell.length_b   1.000
_cell.length_c   1.000
_cell.angle_alpha   90.00
_cell.angle_beta   90.00
_cell.angle_gamma   90.00
#
_symmetry.space_group_name_H-M   'P 1'
#
loop_
_entity.id
_entity.type
_entity.pdbx_description
1 polymer ?
#
loop_
_entity_poly.entity_id
_entity_poly.type
_entity_poly.pdbx_seq_one_letter_code
_entity_poly.pdbx_strand_id
1 'polypeptide(L)'
;MVPSITCDAVTAIVVTRRSGERLDEVLEKLTQQTVAVDTIIIADATGGELLVPGGYRIVPVHGGVGDAVTTVLADDESALLWVLRDDVVPQPTALAALRAVLDASPSVAVVGPKQMDAERPAFIREFGESMSRSGIAVPLAEHELDQAQYDRASDVLAVGEAGMLVRRTVWDQVGGFDPALAAADAALDFGLRVRALGWRIEVVPNASVTVSHTATEAYLGDVADSRIAREEAKALTHRRLVHGSRALLPLHALLLVVSATMLTLGRLVRKSPHAIARWGGVLSAVFSPSDIVRAQRQRGRAALRRSALARLVVPAADMRRRRAMERDSDRALRESGDVAPRLPFVPAGLWLTALALAIGSVLQSPWFGATALAGGGLRPLSPTLGDLWASVGATQSPLFADVQGAPDGFTAVLALIGSLTWWDPNIALVGLLVLAVPLAFVAAWVGAGALVTKPGVAVLIAGSWALLPTLHTAISEGRVAAVIAHIVLPLVFRSLWGTSAVARGWLALTVAVVWVSAPVLAPFLLAAVVARVFVRPASPRHLVTLVPALALEWPRIIEAATSASPLSYFADRGIPVVGQAPDSLGLLALWPVAPNLPFLDAQLSVWVALAIAGLCAALSLVAVIVTGSSRVAALIVAGSVAVFAAAQVSQWQPARVGEATAGLFTGSLLDIAWWAILCGSAVAIARLPRLRAVTAGLVTGIVVVSAVAPATAVLMGRTPVVVSPSRTLPAYIEAETARNAQGGTLVITPIEGGYRAQLERGAGNTLNSWTASVVTRHTESTSERALAELTANLVVESGFDAAGALAAAGIDFVVLNASPHDNAVSAINSHAALAAVGSTDAGVLWAVEGDSATAEYVPTTHWAWVAGVAGSAAVALIAGIPTSLPRRRHVDDELPITVEEGDDES
;
A
#
# COMPACT_ATOMS: atom_id res chain seq x y z
N MET A 1 49.97 16.42 59.21
CA MET A 1 50.88 16.24 58.06
C MET A 1 50.03 16.15 56.82
N VAL A 2 50.06 17.18 55.98
CA VAL A 2 49.39 17.22 54.68
C VAL A 2 50.27 16.41 53.72
N PRO A 3 49.78 15.35 53.06
CA PRO A 3 50.54 14.73 51.99
C PRO A 3 50.53 15.69 50.81
N SER A 4 51.73 16.04 50.35
CA SER A 4 52.02 16.80 49.14
C SER A 4 51.32 16.19 47.93
N ILE A 5 50.76 17.06 47.09
CA ILE A 5 50.17 16.78 45.77
C ILE A 5 51.20 15.99 44.94
N THR A 6 51.02 14.68 44.84
CA THR A 6 51.71 13.86 43.83
C THR A 6 51.03 14.13 42.50
N CYS A 7 51.82 14.51 41.49
CA CYS A 7 51.34 14.59 40.11
C CYS A 7 50.89 13.20 39.67
N ASP A 8 49.60 12.92 39.77
CA ASP A 8 48.98 11.74 39.18
C ASP A 8 49.28 11.77 37.67
N ALA A 9 49.97 10.74 37.18
CA ALA A 9 50.36 10.63 35.77
C ALA A 9 49.13 10.37 34.88
N VAL A 10 49.07 11.05 33.73
CA VAL A 10 48.00 10.95 32.74
C VAL A 10 48.49 10.21 31.50
N THR A 11 47.83 9.09 31.18
CA THR A 11 48.05 8.39 29.90
C THR A 11 46.92 8.72 28.93
N ALA A 12 47.28 9.30 27.77
CA ALA A 12 46.37 9.49 26.66
C ALA A 12 46.37 8.26 25.75
N ILE A 13 45.20 7.65 25.57
CA ILE A 13 44.98 6.47 24.75
C ILE A 13 44.24 6.92 23.50
N VAL A 14 44.90 6.90 22.35
CA VAL A 14 44.31 7.25 21.05
C VAL A 14 43.97 5.96 20.31
N VAL A 15 42.67 5.65 20.20
CA VAL A 15 42.18 4.49 19.45
C VAL A 15 42.02 4.87 18.00
N THR A 16 42.85 4.28 17.12
CA THR A 16 42.82 4.53 15.68
C THR A 16 42.23 3.34 14.92
N ARG A 17 41.27 3.63 14.05
CA ARG A 17 40.70 2.70 13.07
C ARG A 17 40.96 3.15 11.64
N ARG A 18 41.45 4.37 11.46
CA ARG A 18 41.75 4.99 10.18
C ARG A 18 43.10 5.69 10.29
N SER A 19 43.99 5.41 9.35
CA SER A 19 45.21 6.18 9.14
C SER A 19 44.90 7.44 8.31
N GLY A 20 45.57 8.56 8.58
CA GLY A 20 45.49 9.75 7.72
C GLY A 20 45.72 11.06 8.48
N GLU A 21 45.55 12.17 7.76
CA GLU A 21 45.85 13.54 8.23
C GLU A 21 45.19 13.92 9.57
N ARG A 22 43.99 13.38 9.85
CA ARG A 22 43.31 13.63 11.12
C ARG A 22 44.02 13.02 12.33
N LEU A 23 44.59 11.82 12.19
CA LEU A 23 45.35 11.21 13.29
C LEU A 23 46.59 12.05 13.60
N ASP A 24 47.26 12.56 12.56
CA ASP A 24 48.42 13.44 12.71
C ASP A 24 48.04 14.74 13.42
N GLU A 25 46.90 15.34 13.06
CA GLU A 25 46.35 16.53 13.74
C GLU A 25 46.04 16.26 15.22
N VAL A 26 45.42 15.11 15.54
CA VAL A 26 45.14 14.72 16.94
C VAL A 26 46.44 14.62 17.74
N LEU A 27 47.45 13.94 17.19
CA LEU A 27 48.74 13.77 17.86
C LEU A 27 49.49 15.10 18.02
N GLU A 28 49.47 15.97 17.01
CA GLU A 28 50.05 17.31 17.09
C GLU A 28 49.39 18.11 18.22
N LYS A 29 48.06 18.12 18.28
CA LYS A 29 47.30 18.86 19.32
C LYS A 29 47.42 18.26 20.72
N LEU A 30 47.75 16.98 20.84
CA LEU A 30 48.09 16.36 22.11
C LEU A 30 49.43 16.87 22.65
N THR A 31 50.43 17.08 21.80
CA THR A 31 51.72 17.66 22.23
C THR A 31 51.62 19.15 22.60
N GLN A 32 50.61 19.85 22.07
CA GLN A 32 50.36 21.28 22.31
C GLN A 32 49.47 21.55 23.55
N GLN A 33 49.15 20.53 24.36
CA GLN A 33 48.38 20.73 25.58
C GLN A 33 49.14 21.60 26.60
N THR A 34 48.41 22.47 27.31
CA THR A 34 48.99 23.36 28.33
C THR A 34 49.50 22.60 29.55
N VAL A 35 48.93 21.42 29.81
CA VAL A 35 49.43 20.44 30.77
C VAL A 35 50.00 19.28 29.96
N ALA A 36 51.26 18.92 30.22
CA ALA A 36 51.92 17.83 29.52
C ALA A 36 51.20 16.50 29.79
N VAL A 37 50.99 15.73 28.72
CA VAL A 37 50.55 14.33 28.80
C VAL A 37 51.78 13.48 29.11
N ASP A 38 51.75 12.68 30.18
CA ASP A 38 52.92 11.91 30.62
C ASP A 38 53.23 10.74 29.66
N THR A 39 52.21 10.11 29.10
CA THR A 39 52.38 8.99 28.16
C THR A 39 51.28 9.02 27.10
N ILE A 40 51.66 8.90 25.83
CA ILE A 40 50.75 8.81 24.68
C ILE A 40 50.89 7.40 24.09
N ILE A 41 49.78 6.65 24.07
CA ILE A 41 49.73 5.28 23.53
C ILE A 41 48.71 5.24 22.40
N ILE A 42 49.13 4.70 21.26
CA ILE A 42 48.27 4.54 20.09
C ILE A 42 47.79 3.09 20.05
N ALA A 43 46.49 2.90 20.15
CA ALA A 43 45.86 1.59 20.03
C ALA A 43 45.39 1.38 18.58
N ASP A 44 46.13 0.56 17.83
CA ASP A 44 45.92 0.33 16.40
C ASP A 44 44.90 -0.77 16.14
N ALA A 45 43.72 -0.36 15.65
CA ALA A 45 42.63 -1.22 15.21
C ALA A 45 42.45 -1.22 13.67
N THR A 46 43.41 -0.68 12.91
CA THR A 46 43.35 -0.63 11.43
C THR A 46 43.59 -2.00 10.78
N GLY A 47 44.36 -2.87 11.46
CA GLY A 47 44.75 -4.19 10.95
C GLY A 47 45.91 -4.18 9.95
N GLY A 48 46.59 -3.05 9.75
CA GLY A 48 47.78 -2.88 8.89
C GLY A 48 48.97 -2.27 9.63
N GLU A 49 50.10 -2.01 8.95
CA GLU A 49 51.22 -1.26 9.53
C GLU A 49 50.89 0.24 9.58
N LEU A 50 50.54 0.73 10.77
CA LEU A 50 50.35 2.16 11.03
C LEU A 50 51.71 2.89 11.09
N LEU A 51 51.99 3.75 10.10
CA LEU A 51 53.18 4.61 10.08
C LEU A 51 52.84 5.96 10.70
N VAL A 52 53.34 6.22 11.91
CA VAL A 52 53.11 7.48 12.63
C VAL A 52 54.44 8.22 12.86
N PRO A 53 54.55 9.50 12.51
CA PRO A 53 55.73 10.31 12.83
C PRO A 53 55.79 10.57 14.34
N GLY A 54 56.83 10.10 15.05
CA GLY A 54 57.08 10.49 16.45
C GLY A 54 57.52 9.41 17.44
N GLY A 55 57.74 8.16 17.03
CA GLY A 55 58.26 7.11 17.94
C GLY A 55 57.31 6.73 19.08
N TYR A 56 56.00 6.98 18.92
CA TYR A 56 54.97 6.63 19.90
C TYR A 56 54.86 5.12 20.12
N ARG A 57 54.41 4.70 21.31
CA ARG A 57 54.12 3.30 21.61
C ARG A 57 52.83 2.88 20.89
N ILE A 58 52.96 2.00 19.91
CA ILE A 58 51.83 1.44 19.14
C ILE A 58 51.51 0.04 19.68
N VAL A 59 50.25 -0.20 20.02
CA VAL A 59 49.75 -1.50 20.49
C VAL A 59 48.68 -1.99 19.52
N PRO A 60 48.84 -3.14 18.86
CA PRO A 60 47.80 -3.70 18.01
C PRO A 60 46.63 -4.19 18.87
N VAL A 61 45.41 -3.79 18.49
CA VAL A 61 44.19 -4.10 19.25
C VAL A 61 43.07 -4.55 18.32
N HIS A 62 42.15 -5.36 18.86
CA HIS A 62 40.97 -5.84 18.14
C HIS A 62 39.72 -5.53 18.98
N GLY A 63 38.60 -5.27 18.31
CA GLY A 63 37.33 -4.97 19.00
C GLY A 63 37.06 -3.48 19.14
N GLY A 64 36.33 -3.09 20.19
CA GLY A 64 35.86 -1.72 20.47
C GLY A 64 36.89 -0.83 21.18
N VAL A 65 36.50 0.40 21.51
CA VAL A 65 37.34 1.33 22.32
C VAL A 65 37.69 0.70 23.69
N GLY A 66 36.76 -0.05 24.29
CA GLY A 66 37.00 -0.71 25.58
C GLY A 66 38.07 -1.79 25.53
N ASP A 67 38.03 -2.63 24.50
CA ASP A 67 39.01 -3.69 24.29
C ASP A 67 40.39 -3.07 24.04
N ALA A 68 40.44 -1.98 23.28
CA ALA A 68 41.65 -1.21 23.01
C ALA A 68 42.27 -0.65 24.31
N VAL A 69 41.48 0.01 25.15
CA VAL A 69 41.94 0.54 26.44
C VAL A 69 42.42 -0.59 27.34
N THR A 70 41.67 -1.69 27.44
CA THR A 70 42.03 -2.83 28.31
C THR A 70 43.35 -3.47 27.88
N THR A 71 43.60 -3.57 26.57
CA THR A 71 44.85 -4.14 26.03
C THR A 71 46.04 -3.21 26.30
N VAL A 72 45.85 -1.90 26.15
CA VAL A 72 46.89 -0.89 26.41
C VAL A 72 47.30 -0.83 27.88
N LEU A 73 46.33 -1.00 28.80
CA LEU A 73 46.54 -0.91 30.24
C LEU A 73 47.35 -2.06 30.85
N ALA A 74 47.60 -3.15 30.12
CA ALA A 74 48.36 -4.28 30.62
C ALA A 74 49.80 -3.90 31.07
N ASP A 75 50.40 -2.94 30.37
CA ASP A 75 51.81 -2.51 30.56
C ASP A 75 51.94 -1.02 30.91
N ASP A 76 50.91 -0.41 31.50
CA ASP A 76 50.91 1.00 31.92
C ASP A 76 50.53 1.07 33.41
N GLU A 77 51.03 2.05 34.17
CA GLU A 77 50.73 2.24 35.61
C GLU A 77 50.14 3.63 35.94
N SER A 78 49.66 4.38 34.94
CA SER A 78 49.12 5.73 35.12
C SER A 78 47.89 5.79 36.04
N ALA A 79 47.69 6.93 36.71
CA ALA A 79 46.57 7.12 37.64
C ALA A 79 45.30 7.61 36.93
N LEU A 80 45.47 8.33 35.81
CA LEU A 80 44.39 8.94 35.03
C LEU A 80 44.48 8.50 33.56
N LEU A 81 43.33 8.14 33.00
CA LEU A 81 43.19 7.64 31.64
C LEU A 81 42.40 8.64 30.80
N TRP A 82 43.01 9.17 29.75
CA TRP A 82 42.34 10.06 28.80
C TRP A 82 42.05 9.29 27.50
N VAL A 83 40.78 9.02 27.24
CA VAL A 83 40.35 8.21 26.09
C VAL A 83 40.01 9.11 24.91
N LEU A 84 40.69 8.88 23.79
CA LEU A 84 40.56 9.64 22.55
C LEU A 84 40.42 8.68 21.36
N ARG A 85 39.83 9.17 20.28
CA ARG A 85 39.75 8.47 18.99
C ARG A 85 40.55 9.23 17.94
N ASP A 86 40.80 8.60 16.79
CA ASP A 86 41.46 9.22 15.63
C ASP A 86 40.71 10.42 15.02
N ASP A 87 39.44 10.63 15.38
CA ASP A 87 38.61 11.73 14.90
C ASP A 87 38.34 12.83 15.96
N VAL A 88 39.03 12.79 17.10
CA VAL A 88 38.81 13.68 18.25
C VAL A 88 40.01 14.59 18.48
N VAL A 89 39.89 15.84 18.05
CA VAL A 89 40.98 16.83 18.17
C VAL A 89 40.75 17.70 19.42
N PRO A 90 41.62 17.63 20.44
CA PRO A 90 41.42 18.39 21.66
C PRO A 90 41.88 19.85 21.54
N GLN A 91 41.17 20.77 22.20
CA GLN A 91 41.68 22.13 22.37
C GLN A 91 42.89 22.17 23.32
N PRO A 92 43.80 23.16 23.21
CA PRO A 92 45.05 23.21 23.99
C PRO A 92 44.86 23.19 25.53
N THR A 93 43.72 23.68 26.02
CA THR A 93 43.39 23.76 27.46
C THR A 93 42.51 22.61 27.94
N ALA A 94 42.13 21.67 27.07
CA ALA A 94 41.13 20.64 27.38
C ALA A 94 41.57 19.76 28.55
N LEU A 95 42.81 19.23 28.52
CA LEU A 95 43.30 18.37 29.59
C LEU A 95 43.42 19.11 30.93
N ALA A 96 43.90 20.35 30.91
CA ALA A 96 44.03 21.18 32.11
C ALA A 96 42.67 21.41 32.78
N ALA A 97 41.64 21.71 31.99
CA ALA A 97 40.28 21.92 32.49
C ALA A 97 39.64 20.63 33.03
N LEU A 98 39.81 19.48 32.35
CA LEU A 98 39.29 18.20 32.82
C LEU A 98 39.97 17.76 34.12
N ARG A 99 41.30 17.86 34.20
CA ARG A 99 42.08 17.52 35.39
C ARG A 99 41.71 18.38 36.58
N ALA A 100 41.53 19.69 36.39
CA ALA A 100 41.15 20.60 37.45
C ALA A 100 39.86 20.18 38.18
N VAL A 101 38.88 19.63 37.45
CA VAL A 101 37.62 19.14 38.05
C VAL A 101 37.83 17.85 38.85
N LEU A 102 38.61 16.90 38.33
CA LEU A 102 38.93 15.66 39.05
C LEU A 102 39.74 15.92 40.33
N ASP A 103 40.69 16.85 40.27
CA ASP A 103 41.53 17.23 41.42
C ASP A 103 40.71 17.99 42.48
N ALA A 104 39.77 18.84 42.06
CA ALA A 104 38.91 19.59 42.97
C ALA A 104 37.86 18.71 43.68
N SER A 105 37.37 17.66 43.02
CA SER A 105 36.28 16.81 43.54
C SER A 105 36.66 15.34 43.59
N PRO A 106 37.14 14.83 44.75
CA PRO A 106 37.51 13.42 44.91
C PRO A 106 36.36 12.43 44.68
N SER A 107 35.10 12.90 44.77
CA SER A 107 33.90 12.07 44.52
C SER A 107 33.58 11.89 43.03
N VAL A 108 34.25 12.63 42.14
CA VAL A 108 34.09 12.54 40.69
C VAL A 108 35.15 11.58 40.15
N ALA A 109 34.68 10.59 39.38
CA ALA A 109 35.55 9.57 38.81
C ALA A 109 35.76 9.71 37.30
N VAL A 110 34.80 10.34 36.62
CA VAL A 110 34.77 10.48 35.17
C VAL A 110 34.35 11.91 34.85
N VAL A 111 35.09 12.54 33.94
CA VAL A 111 34.74 13.85 33.39
C VAL A 111 34.78 13.84 31.87
N GLY A 112 33.87 14.58 31.24
CA GLY A 112 33.75 14.67 29.77
C GLY A 112 33.79 16.10 29.25
N PRO A 113 34.49 16.38 28.14
CA PRO A 113 34.51 17.68 27.50
C PRO A 113 33.24 17.93 26.67
N LYS A 114 33.06 19.18 26.23
CA LYS A 114 32.11 19.56 25.19
C LYS A 114 32.60 19.04 23.84
N GLN A 115 31.81 18.18 23.18
CA GLN A 115 32.14 17.68 21.86
C GLN A 115 31.51 18.59 20.80
N MET A 116 32.35 19.28 20.05
CA MET A 116 31.98 20.22 19.00
C MET A 116 31.99 19.52 17.64
N ASP A 117 31.09 19.91 16.74
CA ASP A 117 31.05 19.38 15.36
C ASP A 117 32.27 19.89 14.58
N ALA A 118 33.07 18.98 14.02
CA ALA A 118 34.26 19.33 13.25
C ALA A 118 33.95 20.15 11.98
N GLU A 119 32.80 19.90 11.34
CA GLU A 119 32.38 20.66 10.14
C GLU A 119 31.75 22.00 10.51
N ARG A 120 31.17 22.08 11.72
CA ARG A 120 30.49 23.27 12.24
C ARG A 120 30.96 23.58 13.66
N PRO A 121 32.12 24.25 13.82
CA PRO A 121 32.78 24.43 15.13
C PRO A 121 31.94 25.12 16.20
N ALA A 122 30.89 25.87 15.83
CA ALA A 122 29.97 26.53 16.76
C ALA A 122 28.84 25.62 17.27
N PHE A 123 28.67 24.42 16.70
CA PHE A 123 27.62 23.48 17.08
C PHE A 123 28.17 22.40 18.00
N ILE A 124 27.44 22.17 19.10
CA ILE A 124 27.66 21.05 20.01
C ILE A 124 27.14 19.79 19.31
N ARG A 125 28.03 18.82 19.09
CA ARG A 125 27.65 17.49 18.63
C ARG A 125 27.07 16.68 19.78
N GLU A 126 27.76 16.66 20.92
CA GLU A 126 27.30 15.97 22.14
C GLU A 126 27.84 16.67 23.39
N PHE A 127 27.00 16.83 24.41
CA PHE A 127 27.44 17.26 25.74
C PHE A 127 26.66 16.55 26.84
N GLY A 128 27.21 15.40 27.27
CA GLY A 128 26.63 14.56 28.31
C GLY A 128 25.45 13.71 27.81
N GLU A 129 25.31 12.54 28.42
CA GLU A 129 24.27 11.57 28.12
C GLU A 129 23.37 11.32 29.32
N SER A 130 22.10 11.07 29.03
CA SER A 130 21.09 10.59 29.96
C SER A 130 20.32 9.43 29.32
N MET A 131 19.31 8.94 30.01
CA MET A 131 18.35 8.00 29.44
C MET A 131 16.94 8.39 29.80
N SER A 132 15.98 7.95 28.99
CA SER A 132 14.56 7.95 29.35
C SER A 132 14.25 6.91 30.43
N ARG A 133 13.09 6.99 31.09
CA ARG A 133 12.61 5.93 31.99
C ARG A 133 12.49 4.55 31.34
N SER A 134 12.38 4.51 30.01
CA SER A 134 12.37 3.28 29.23
C SER A 134 13.77 2.76 28.90
N GLY A 135 14.83 3.45 29.30
CA GLY A 135 16.22 3.07 29.04
C GLY A 135 16.73 3.44 27.64
N ILE A 136 15.97 4.19 26.84
CA ILE A 136 16.46 4.78 25.57
C ILE A 136 17.48 5.87 25.91
N ALA A 137 18.66 5.86 25.27
CA ALA A 137 19.67 6.89 25.42
C ALA A 137 19.16 8.25 24.93
N VAL A 138 19.52 9.31 25.64
CA VAL A 138 19.10 10.68 25.33
C VAL A 138 20.29 11.59 25.57
N PRO A 139 20.88 12.19 24.53
CA PRO A 139 21.90 13.21 24.73
C PRO A 139 21.26 14.44 25.36
N LEU A 140 21.97 15.05 26.32
CA LEU A 140 21.47 16.22 27.05
C LEU A 140 21.47 17.45 26.14
N ALA A 141 22.55 17.67 25.40
CA ALA A 141 22.66 18.61 24.29
C ALA A 141 23.18 17.89 23.03
N GLU A 142 22.55 18.14 21.88
CA GLU A 142 22.89 17.49 20.60
C GLU A 142 22.50 18.39 19.42
N HIS A 143 23.42 18.63 18.48
CA HIS A 143 23.21 19.46 17.29
C HIS A 143 22.69 20.88 17.58
N GLU A 144 23.10 21.48 18.70
CA GLU A 144 22.67 22.82 19.15
C GLU A 144 23.85 23.81 19.07
N LEU A 145 23.56 25.09 18.83
CA LEU A 145 24.58 26.14 18.86
C LEU A 145 25.09 26.36 20.30
N ASP A 146 26.40 26.50 20.49
CA ASP A 146 26.98 26.83 21.79
C ASP A 146 26.84 28.33 22.09
N GLN A 147 25.85 28.67 22.91
CA GLN A 147 25.53 30.01 23.40
C GLN A 147 25.85 30.14 24.90
N ALA A 148 26.81 29.37 25.42
CA ALA A 148 27.15 29.29 26.84
C ALA A 148 25.99 28.83 27.75
N GLN A 149 24.94 28.22 27.18
CA GLN A 149 23.75 27.79 27.91
C GLN A 149 24.01 26.61 28.86
N TYR A 150 25.12 25.90 28.68
CA TYR A 150 25.49 24.73 29.46
C TYR A 150 26.67 24.96 30.43
N ASP A 151 27.14 26.19 30.57
CA ASP A 151 28.33 26.53 31.38
C ASP A 151 28.13 26.37 32.91
N ARG A 152 26.88 26.17 33.35
CA ARG A 152 26.51 25.89 34.75
C ARG A 152 26.24 24.42 35.03
N ALA A 153 26.28 23.55 34.01
CA ALA A 153 25.99 22.13 34.17
C ALA A 153 27.19 21.41 34.82
N SER A 154 26.92 20.52 35.77
CA SER A 154 27.97 19.74 36.45
C SER A 154 27.70 18.24 36.41
N ASP A 155 26.58 17.73 36.94
CA ASP A 155 26.38 16.28 37.15
C ASP A 155 25.51 15.61 36.04
N VAL A 156 26.03 14.57 35.38
CA VAL A 156 25.34 13.86 34.26
C VAL A 156 25.36 12.34 34.38
N LEU A 157 24.40 11.62 33.79
CA LEU A 157 24.35 10.16 33.93
C LEU A 157 25.57 9.45 33.32
N ALA A 158 26.01 9.93 32.16
CA ALA A 158 27.24 9.50 31.49
C ALA A 158 27.77 10.65 30.61
N VAL A 159 28.98 10.48 30.08
CA VAL A 159 29.60 11.35 29.08
C VAL A 159 30.07 10.47 27.93
N GLY A 160 29.92 10.92 26.68
CA GLY A 160 30.40 10.17 25.52
C GLY A 160 31.89 9.84 25.61
N GLU A 161 32.32 8.78 24.93
CA GLU A 161 33.70 8.28 25.07
C GLU A 161 34.76 9.17 24.42
N ALA A 162 34.34 10.09 23.53
CA ALA A 162 35.25 11.00 22.84
C ALA A 162 35.77 12.09 23.79
N GLY A 163 37.01 11.90 24.27
CA GLY A 163 37.71 12.86 25.12
C GLY A 163 37.48 12.68 26.62
N MET A 164 36.88 11.57 27.06
CA MET A 164 36.61 11.33 28.47
C MET A 164 37.90 11.11 29.29
N LEU A 165 37.97 11.70 30.48
CA LEU A 165 39.06 11.50 31.43
C LEU A 165 38.54 10.70 32.64
N VAL A 166 39.20 9.60 32.97
CA VAL A 166 38.73 8.61 33.95
C VAL A 166 39.82 8.27 34.96
N ARG A 167 39.46 8.15 36.25
CA ARG A 167 40.36 7.57 37.26
C ARG A 167 40.57 6.09 36.99
N ARG A 168 41.83 5.66 36.84
CA ARG A 168 42.15 4.25 36.55
C ARG A 168 41.57 3.28 37.56
N THR A 169 41.67 3.61 38.85
CA THR A 169 41.11 2.77 39.92
C THR A 169 39.63 2.47 39.73
N VAL A 170 38.86 3.42 39.18
CA VAL A 170 37.44 3.25 38.89
C VAL A 170 37.23 2.48 37.58
N TRP A 171 38.06 2.71 36.56
CA TRP A 171 38.05 1.92 35.34
C TRP A 171 38.23 0.42 35.62
N ASP A 172 39.23 0.08 36.45
CA ASP A 172 39.55 -1.29 36.85
C ASP A 172 38.45 -1.90 37.72
N GLN A 173 37.88 -1.12 38.66
CA GLN A 173 36.76 -1.57 39.50
C GLN A 173 35.49 -1.88 38.69
N VAL A 174 35.22 -1.09 37.64
CA VAL A 174 34.04 -1.26 36.77
C VAL A 174 34.26 -2.37 35.73
N GLY A 175 35.51 -2.65 35.38
CA GLY A 175 35.89 -3.60 34.33
C GLY A 175 35.74 -3.02 32.92
N GLY A 176 36.00 -1.73 32.74
CA GLY A 176 35.99 -1.06 31.42
C GLY A 176 34.64 -1.06 30.69
N PHE A 177 34.64 -0.82 29.37
CA PHE A 177 33.43 -0.90 28.54
C PHE A 177 32.98 -2.35 28.28
N ASP A 178 31.68 -2.53 28.06
CA ASP A 178 31.13 -3.83 27.66
C ASP A 178 31.44 -4.11 26.19
N PRO A 179 32.16 -5.20 25.84
CA PRO A 179 32.50 -5.52 24.45
C PRO A 179 31.27 -5.74 23.57
N ALA A 180 30.13 -6.15 24.14
CA ALA A 180 28.88 -6.33 23.40
C ALA A 180 28.24 -5.00 22.95
N LEU A 181 28.71 -3.86 23.50
CA LEU A 181 28.25 -2.50 23.22
C LEU A 181 29.27 -1.68 22.40
N ALA A 182 30.25 -2.32 21.76
CA ALA A 182 31.33 -1.63 21.05
C ALA A 182 30.87 -0.58 20.00
N ALA A 183 29.69 -0.77 19.40
CA ALA A 183 29.15 0.12 18.38
C ALA A 183 28.29 1.27 18.94
N ALA A 184 27.59 1.09 20.06
CA ALA A 184 26.65 2.08 20.59
C ALA A 184 26.37 1.82 22.07
N ASP A 185 25.97 2.87 22.81
CA ASP A 185 25.61 2.82 24.24
C ASP A 185 26.75 2.40 25.21
N ALA A 186 28.00 2.25 24.76
CA ALA A 186 29.14 1.85 25.60
C ALA A 186 29.39 2.84 26.75
N ALA A 187 29.45 4.14 26.43
CA ALA A 187 29.68 5.21 27.40
C ALA A 187 28.56 5.30 28.44
N LEU A 188 27.30 5.22 27.99
CA LEU A 188 26.13 5.21 28.87
C LEU A 188 26.07 3.98 29.80
N ASP A 189 26.41 2.77 29.32
CA ASP A 189 26.48 1.60 30.20
C ASP A 189 27.60 1.71 31.24
N PHE A 190 28.77 2.19 30.84
CA PHE A 190 29.88 2.45 31.76
C PHE A 190 29.50 3.48 32.82
N GLY A 191 28.88 4.59 32.43
CA GLY A 191 28.41 5.61 33.36
C GLY A 191 27.41 5.06 34.38
N LEU A 192 26.52 4.15 33.95
CA LEU A 192 25.62 3.45 34.85
C LEU A 192 26.35 2.57 35.85
N ARG A 193 27.37 1.83 35.43
CA ARG A 193 28.16 0.98 36.34
C ARG A 193 28.99 1.81 37.31
N VAL A 194 29.62 2.90 36.86
CA VAL A 194 30.33 3.89 37.70
C VAL A 194 29.40 4.48 38.76
N ARG A 195 28.21 4.94 38.37
CA ARG A 195 27.19 5.47 39.28
C ARG A 195 26.67 4.42 40.27
N ALA A 196 26.64 3.14 39.88
CA ALA A 196 26.27 2.04 40.78
C ALA A 196 27.28 1.76 41.88
N LEU A 197 28.54 2.13 41.66
CA LEU A 197 29.59 2.10 42.68
C LEU A 197 29.58 3.36 43.57
N GLY A 198 28.72 4.34 43.28
CA GLY A 198 28.56 5.56 44.09
C GLY A 198 29.41 6.74 43.63
N TRP A 199 30.16 6.61 42.53
CA TRP A 199 30.94 7.68 41.94
C TRP A 199 30.09 8.67 41.12
N ARG A 200 30.55 9.92 41.05
CA ARG A 200 29.92 10.97 40.26
C ARG A 200 30.60 11.13 38.90
N ILE A 201 29.82 11.60 37.92
CA ILE A 201 30.27 11.83 36.55
C ILE A 201 29.87 13.25 36.18
N GLU A 202 30.83 14.05 35.74
CA GLU A 202 30.60 15.45 35.45
C GLU A 202 30.96 15.84 34.01
N VAL A 203 30.24 16.81 33.46
CA VAL A 203 30.64 17.48 32.22
C VAL A 203 31.46 18.72 32.54
N VAL A 204 32.43 19.05 31.70
CA VAL A 204 33.33 20.20 31.91
C VAL A 204 33.16 21.19 30.75
N PRO A 205 32.37 22.27 30.92
CA PRO A 205 32.07 23.21 29.84
C PRO A 205 33.30 23.92 29.27
N ASN A 206 34.30 24.17 30.12
CA ASN A 206 35.55 24.84 29.75
C ASN A 206 36.54 23.93 29.00
N ALA A 207 36.26 22.64 28.89
CA ALA A 207 37.02 21.69 28.09
C ALA A 207 36.22 21.40 26.82
N SER A 208 36.84 21.53 25.65
CA SER A 208 36.19 21.16 24.40
C SER A 208 37.11 20.39 23.46
N VAL A 209 36.50 19.53 22.67
CA VAL A 209 37.13 18.69 21.65
C VAL A 209 36.29 18.77 20.38
N THR A 210 36.90 18.79 19.21
CA THR A 210 36.15 18.68 17.94
C THR A 210 36.06 17.22 17.54
N VAL A 211 34.89 16.82 17.05
CA VAL A 211 34.54 15.43 16.74
C VAL A 211 33.86 15.39 15.37
N SER A 212 34.33 14.49 14.51
CA SER A 212 33.79 14.33 13.16
C SER A 212 32.69 13.29 13.06
N HIS A 213 32.78 12.21 13.84
CA HIS A 213 31.87 11.08 13.75
C HIS A 213 31.19 10.77 15.09
N THR A 214 29.97 10.22 15.05
CA THR A 214 29.37 9.62 16.25
C THR A 214 30.16 8.38 16.67
N ALA A 215 29.98 7.93 17.92
CA ALA A 215 30.52 6.65 18.40
C ALA A 215 30.28 5.49 17.41
N THR A 216 29.03 5.40 16.93
CA THR A 216 28.57 4.36 16.03
C THR A 216 29.21 4.44 14.64
N GLU A 217 29.32 5.64 14.07
CA GLU A 217 29.96 5.87 12.77
C GLU A 217 31.48 5.66 12.85
N ALA A 218 32.11 6.07 13.95
CA ALA A 218 33.54 5.87 14.19
C ALA A 218 33.87 4.36 14.22
N TYR A 219 33.03 3.55 14.88
CA TYR A 219 33.22 2.11 14.97
C TYR A 219 32.85 1.34 13.68
N LEU A 220 31.70 1.63 13.06
CA LEU A 220 31.19 0.86 11.92
C LEU A 220 31.81 1.28 10.57
N GLY A 221 32.34 2.50 10.47
CA GLY A 221 32.77 3.09 9.21
C GLY A 221 31.60 3.54 8.34
N ASP A 222 31.85 3.70 7.04
CA ASP A 222 30.83 4.09 6.07
C ASP A 222 29.90 2.90 5.76
N VAL A 223 28.74 2.89 6.41
CA VAL A 223 27.76 1.80 6.33
C VAL A 223 26.37 2.36 6.11
N ALA A 224 25.50 1.56 5.50
CA ALA A 224 24.10 1.96 5.33
C ALA A 224 23.44 2.28 6.68
N ASP A 225 22.63 3.34 6.72
CA ASP A 225 21.82 3.75 7.89
C ASP A 225 21.01 2.60 8.53
N SER A 226 20.61 1.62 7.73
CA SER A 226 19.94 0.41 8.21
C SER A 226 20.79 -0.40 9.20
N ARG A 227 22.11 -0.46 8.97
CA ARG A 227 23.06 -1.14 9.85
C ARG A 227 23.25 -0.37 11.14
N ILE A 228 23.36 0.95 11.08
CA ILE A 228 23.42 1.84 12.25
C ILE A 228 22.18 1.61 13.14
N ALA A 229 20.99 1.69 12.54
CA ALA A 229 19.73 1.49 13.26
C ALA A 229 19.58 0.08 13.86
N ARG A 230 20.20 -0.94 13.24
CA ARG A 230 20.26 -2.30 13.77
C ARG A 230 21.16 -2.37 15.00
N GLU A 231 22.35 -1.80 14.95
CA GLU A 231 23.30 -1.83 16.07
C GLU A 231 22.82 -1.00 17.26
N GLU A 232 22.23 0.18 17.06
CA GLU A 232 21.60 0.97 18.13
C GLU A 232 20.48 0.19 18.82
N ALA A 233 19.62 -0.51 18.06
CA ALA A 233 18.54 -1.31 18.61
C ALA A 233 19.07 -2.54 19.35
N LYS A 234 20.15 -3.15 18.87
CA LYS A 234 20.86 -4.26 19.53
C LYS A 234 21.43 -3.78 20.87
N ALA A 235 22.16 -2.67 20.88
CA ALA A 235 22.80 -2.09 22.06
C ALA A 235 21.79 -1.72 23.16
N LEU A 236 20.72 -1.01 22.78
CA LEU A 236 19.61 -0.67 23.68
C LEU A 236 18.98 -1.92 24.31
N THR A 237 18.73 -2.95 23.49
CA THR A 237 18.11 -4.20 23.94
C THR A 237 19.05 -4.97 24.87
N HIS A 238 20.32 -5.05 24.51
CA HIS A 238 21.36 -5.67 25.34
C HIS A 238 21.42 -5.00 26.72
N ARG A 239 21.53 -3.66 26.77
CA ARG A 239 21.56 -2.91 28.04
C ARG A 239 20.32 -3.16 28.90
N ARG A 240 19.12 -3.17 28.30
CA ARG A 240 17.88 -3.46 29.05
C ARG A 240 17.89 -4.85 29.69
N LEU A 241 18.44 -5.85 29.00
CA LEU A 241 18.56 -7.21 29.51
C LEU A 241 19.64 -7.32 30.58
N VAL A 242 20.79 -6.66 30.39
CA VAL A 242 21.89 -6.60 31.37
C VAL A 242 21.45 -5.95 32.69
N HIS A 243 20.68 -4.87 32.62
CA HIS A 243 20.19 -4.16 33.80
C HIS A 243 18.85 -4.71 34.35
N GLY A 244 18.30 -5.75 33.72
CA GLY A 244 17.11 -6.45 34.15
C GLY A 244 17.36 -7.48 35.27
N SER A 245 16.28 -8.04 35.82
CA SER A 245 16.37 -9.14 36.78
C SER A 245 16.78 -10.44 36.08
N ARG A 246 17.81 -11.12 36.62
CA ARG A 246 18.30 -12.41 36.08
C ARG A 246 17.21 -13.49 36.07
N ALA A 247 16.38 -13.54 37.11
CA ALA A 247 15.31 -14.54 37.23
C ALA A 247 14.19 -14.34 36.21
N LEU A 248 13.95 -13.10 35.77
CA LEU A 248 12.92 -12.74 34.80
C LEU A 248 13.51 -12.50 33.41
N LEU A 249 14.77 -12.86 33.16
CA LEU A 249 15.44 -12.66 31.89
C LEU A 249 14.67 -13.23 30.69
N PRO A 250 14.19 -14.50 30.69
CA PRO A 250 13.47 -15.04 29.54
C PRO A 250 12.14 -14.32 29.31
N LEU A 251 11.45 -13.90 30.39
CA LEU A 251 10.21 -13.14 30.29
C LEU A 251 10.45 -11.74 29.70
N HIS A 252 11.48 -11.03 30.16
CA HIS A 252 11.83 -9.71 29.61
C HIS A 252 12.27 -9.80 28.14
N ALA A 253 13.06 -10.82 27.78
CA ALA A 253 13.45 -11.06 26.40
C ALA A 253 12.22 -11.30 25.51
N LEU A 254 11.29 -12.15 25.93
CA LEU A 254 10.04 -12.40 25.22
C LEU A 254 9.21 -11.11 25.06
N LEU A 255 9.02 -10.34 26.13
CA LEU A 255 8.27 -9.09 26.10
C LEU A 255 8.92 -8.04 25.19
N LEU A 256 10.25 -7.98 25.11
CA LEU A 256 10.96 -7.09 24.20
C LEU A 256 10.80 -7.52 22.74
N VAL A 257 10.81 -8.83 22.43
CA VAL A 257 10.54 -9.33 21.08
C VAL A 257 9.10 -9.02 20.67
N VAL A 258 8.12 -9.32 21.52
CA VAL A 258 6.70 -9.02 21.25
C VAL A 258 6.49 -7.52 21.05
N SER A 259 7.04 -6.69 21.95
CA SER A 259 6.96 -5.23 21.85
C SER A 259 7.65 -4.71 20.59
N ALA A 260 8.82 -5.25 20.24
CA ALA A 260 9.54 -4.88 19.03
C ALA A 260 8.78 -5.26 17.78
N THR A 261 8.13 -6.43 17.73
CA THR A 261 7.29 -6.84 16.60
C THR A 261 6.07 -5.92 16.46
N MET A 262 5.37 -5.62 17.56
CA MET A 262 4.23 -4.70 17.56
C MET A 262 4.63 -3.28 17.16
N LEU A 263 5.76 -2.78 17.70
CA LEU A 263 6.31 -1.48 17.32
C LEU A 263 6.80 -1.48 15.88
N THR A 264 7.35 -2.58 15.37
CA THR A 264 7.79 -2.71 13.98
C THR A 264 6.60 -2.71 13.05
N LEU A 265 5.51 -3.39 13.40
CA LEU A 265 4.25 -3.32 12.67
C LEU A 265 3.71 -1.89 12.65
N GLY A 266 3.65 -1.23 13.80
CA GLY A 266 3.27 0.19 13.91
C GLY A 266 4.21 1.13 13.14
N ARG A 267 5.52 0.85 13.13
CA ARG A 267 6.56 1.57 12.39
C ARG A 267 6.50 1.32 10.89
N LEU A 268 6.13 0.11 10.47
CA LEU A 268 5.88 -0.25 9.07
C LEU A 268 4.60 0.43 8.58
N VAL A 269 3.57 0.52 9.43
CA VAL A 269 2.35 1.31 9.15
C VAL A 269 2.69 2.80 9.06
N ARG A 270 3.51 3.32 9.98
CA ARG A 270 4.00 4.72 9.97
C ARG A 270 5.15 4.96 8.99
N LYS A 271 5.58 3.92 8.26
CA LYS A 271 6.67 3.95 7.27
C LYS A 271 7.95 4.61 7.78
N SER A 272 8.25 4.40 9.07
CA SER A 272 9.51 4.86 9.64
C SER A 272 10.68 4.11 8.99
N PRO A 273 11.78 4.79 8.66
CA PRO A 273 12.94 4.15 8.05
C PRO A 273 13.51 3.06 8.96
N HIS A 274 14.08 2.03 8.33
CA HIS A 274 14.84 0.97 9.00
C HIS A 274 14.08 0.16 10.08
N ALA A 275 12.74 0.10 10.02
CA ALA A 275 11.92 -0.62 11.00
C ALA A 275 12.32 -2.11 11.14
N ILE A 276 12.53 -2.79 10.00
CA ILE A 276 12.98 -4.19 9.95
C ILE A 276 14.39 -4.33 10.50
N ALA A 277 15.29 -3.39 10.20
CA ALA A 277 16.65 -3.44 10.69
C ALA A 277 16.72 -3.29 12.22
N ARG A 278 15.92 -2.38 12.80
CA ARG A 278 15.74 -2.23 14.25
C ARG A 278 15.19 -3.51 14.89
N TRP A 279 14.20 -4.15 14.26
CA TRP A 279 13.67 -5.45 14.71
C TRP A 279 14.75 -6.53 14.70
N GLY A 280 15.56 -6.59 13.63
CA GLY A 280 16.71 -7.46 13.53
C GLY A 280 17.77 -7.21 14.62
N GLY A 281 17.94 -5.96 15.06
CA GLY A 281 18.82 -5.59 16.16
C GLY A 281 18.34 -6.14 17.51
N VAL A 282 17.04 -6.01 17.79
CA VAL A 282 16.40 -6.58 19.00
C VAL A 282 16.59 -8.09 19.05
N LEU A 283 16.33 -8.79 17.94
CA LEU A 283 16.52 -10.24 17.87
C LEU A 283 17.98 -10.63 18.08
N SER A 284 18.91 -9.92 17.43
CA SER A 284 20.36 -10.14 17.57
C SER A 284 20.80 -10.11 19.03
N ALA A 285 20.31 -9.14 19.81
CA ALA A 285 20.60 -9.03 21.24
C ALA A 285 19.97 -10.16 22.06
N VAL A 286 18.68 -10.46 21.82
CA VAL A 286 17.95 -11.50 22.57
C VAL A 286 18.54 -12.90 22.35
N PHE A 287 19.03 -13.19 21.15
CA PHE A 287 19.67 -14.46 20.82
C PHE A 287 21.18 -14.51 21.14
N SER A 288 21.70 -13.56 21.92
CA SER A 288 23.08 -13.55 22.44
C SER A 288 23.11 -13.69 23.98
N PRO A 289 22.56 -14.78 24.57
CA PRO A 289 22.38 -14.88 26.03
C PRO A 289 23.68 -14.99 26.82
N SER A 290 24.75 -15.53 26.22
CA SER A 290 26.07 -15.66 26.86
C SER A 290 26.67 -14.31 27.24
N ASP A 291 26.57 -13.33 26.34
CA ASP A 291 27.12 -11.99 26.53
C ASP A 291 26.36 -11.26 27.63
N ILE A 292 25.03 -11.38 27.63
CA ILE A 292 24.15 -10.80 28.66
C ILE A 292 24.49 -11.39 30.04
N VAL A 293 24.62 -12.71 30.16
CA VAL A 293 24.92 -13.37 31.43
C VAL A 293 26.33 -13.00 31.92
N ARG A 294 27.31 -12.90 31.02
CA ARG A 294 28.68 -12.45 31.35
C ARG A 294 28.68 -11.02 31.89
N ALA A 295 28.05 -10.08 31.18
CA ALA A 295 27.93 -8.69 31.60
C ALA A 295 27.17 -8.55 32.94
N GLN A 296 26.09 -9.32 33.12
CA GLN A 296 25.38 -9.37 34.40
C GLN A 296 26.27 -9.86 35.54
N ARG A 297 27.13 -10.85 35.33
CA ARG A 297 28.06 -11.38 36.34
C ARG A 297 29.12 -10.35 36.72
N GLN A 298 29.73 -9.69 35.74
CA GLN A 298 30.78 -8.68 35.93
C GLN A 298 30.29 -7.46 36.72
N ARG A 299 29.02 -7.06 36.56
CA ARG A 299 28.41 -5.97 37.33
C ARG A 299 28.41 -6.18 38.86
N GLY A 300 28.48 -7.42 39.35
CA GLY A 300 28.33 -7.70 40.78
C GLY A 300 26.95 -7.34 41.35
N ARG A 301 26.83 -7.28 42.69
CA ARG A 301 25.58 -6.92 43.41
C ARG A 301 25.34 -5.42 43.54
N ALA A 302 26.19 -4.57 42.95
CA ALA A 302 26.07 -3.12 43.03
C ALA A 302 24.77 -2.66 42.35
N ALA A 303 23.75 -2.39 43.17
CA ALA A 303 22.44 -1.92 42.73
C ALA A 303 22.38 -0.41 42.88
N LEU A 304 22.29 0.30 41.75
CA LEU A 304 21.92 1.71 41.70
C LEU A 304 20.64 1.94 42.52
N ARG A 305 20.69 2.81 43.53
CA ARG A 305 19.48 3.23 44.24
C ARG A 305 18.58 3.93 43.23
N ARG A 306 17.35 3.44 43.06
CA ARG A 306 16.37 3.99 42.10
C ARG A 306 16.13 5.50 42.30
N SER A 307 16.26 5.99 43.54
CA SER A 307 16.12 7.41 43.88
C SER A 307 17.27 8.28 43.35
N ALA A 308 18.50 7.78 43.31
CA ALA A 308 19.64 8.49 42.74
C ALA A 308 19.54 8.54 41.21
N LEU A 309 19.14 7.42 40.59
CA LEU A 309 18.91 7.33 39.15
C LEU A 309 17.77 8.24 38.68
N ALA A 310 16.69 8.36 39.46
CA ALA A 310 15.51 9.14 39.09
C ALA A 310 15.78 10.64 38.87
N ARG A 311 16.82 11.21 39.50
CA ARG A 311 17.22 12.62 39.31
C ARG A 311 18.02 12.86 38.02
N LEU A 312 18.61 11.81 37.46
CA LEU A 312 19.51 11.88 36.31
C LEU A 312 18.86 11.33 35.03
N VAL A 313 17.64 10.81 35.13
CA VAL A 313 16.86 10.24 34.01
C VAL A 313 15.87 11.27 33.50
N VAL A 314 15.76 11.40 32.19
CA VAL A 314 14.84 12.34 31.55
C VAL A 314 13.38 11.96 31.89
N PRO A 315 12.59 12.89 32.47
CA PRO A 315 11.19 12.68 32.75
C PRO A 315 10.36 12.34 31.49
N ALA A 316 9.27 11.60 31.68
CA ALA A 316 8.39 11.22 30.57
C ALA A 316 7.70 12.44 29.91
N ALA A 317 7.48 13.52 30.67
CA ALA A 317 6.92 14.76 30.13
C ALA A 317 7.87 15.42 29.11
N ASP A 318 9.16 15.49 29.44
CA ASP A 318 10.18 16.08 28.56
C ASP A 318 10.40 15.21 27.32
N MET A 319 10.37 13.88 27.48
CA MET A 319 10.39 12.96 26.33
C MET A 319 9.19 13.16 25.39
N ARG A 320 8.00 13.47 25.93
CA ARG A 320 6.82 13.79 25.10
C ARG A 320 7.00 15.11 24.37
N ARG A 321 7.58 16.12 25.03
CA ARG A 321 7.87 17.43 24.45
C ARG A 321 8.89 17.32 23.32
N ARG A 322 10.03 16.64 23.54
CA ARG A 322 11.06 16.38 22.51
C ARG A 322 10.47 15.67 21.30
N ARG A 323 9.69 14.60 21.50
CA ARG A 323 8.99 13.90 20.40
C ARG A 323 7.90 14.73 19.72
N ALA A 324 7.35 15.75 20.36
CA ALA A 324 6.43 16.68 19.72
C ALA A 324 7.21 17.65 18.81
N MET A 325 8.30 18.21 19.32
CA MET A 325 9.20 19.08 18.54
C MET A 325 9.81 18.35 17.34
N GLU A 326 10.27 17.11 17.49
CA GLU A 326 10.74 16.28 16.37
C GLU A 326 9.65 16.04 15.32
N ARG A 327 8.39 15.87 15.74
CA ARG A 327 7.26 15.68 14.81
C ARG A 327 6.93 16.97 14.07
N ASP A 328 7.02 18.10 14.75
CA ASP A 328 6.74 19.41 14.18
C ASP A 328 7.87 19.86 13.24
N SER A 329 9.13 19.59 13.57
CA SER A 329 10.26 19.83 12.66
C SER A 329 10.20 18.93 11.43
N ASP A 330 9.90 17.63 11.61
CA ASP A 330 9.61 16.69 10.53
C ASP A 330 8.44 17.15 9.64
N ARG A 331 7.44 17.79 10.23
CA ARG A 331 6.28 18.34 9.51
C ARG A 331 6.68 19.59 8.73
N ALA A 332 7.42 20.51 9.34
CA ALA A 332 7.94 21.70 8.68
C ALA A 332 8.84 21.35 7.49
N LEU A 333 9.72 20.34 7.63
CA LEU A 333 10.54 19.81 6.53
C LEU A 333 9.71 19.20 5.39
N ARG A 334 8.53 18.64 5.69
CA ARG A 334 7.60 18.13 4.67
C ARG A 334 6.83 19.25 3.98
N GLU A 335 6.58 20.35 4.69
CA GLU A 335 5.89 21.52 4.16
C GLU A 335 6.85 22.39 3.31
N SER A 336 8.15 22.37 3.59
CA SER A 336 9.17 23.10 2.82
C SER A 336 9.70 22.36 1.58
N GLY A 337 9.50 21.05 1.45
CA GLY A 337 9.99 20.25 0.32
C GLY A 337 8.97 20.04 -0.79
N ASP A 338 8.99 20.87 -1.84
CA ASP A 338 8.52 20.62 -3.23
C ASP A 338 7.33 19.62 -3.41
N VAL A 339 6.24 19.81 -2.66
CA VAL A 339 5.00 19.01 -2.81
C VAL A 339 4.08 19.70 -3.81
N ALA A 340 3.79 18.99 -4.92
CA ALA A 340 2.78 19.39 -5.87
C ALA A 340 1.46 19.78 -5.16
N PRO A 341 0.86 20.93 -5.49
CA PRO A 341 -0.36 21.43 -4.84
C PRO A 341 -1.46 20.36 -4.87
N ARG A 342 -2.04 20.05 -3.69
CA ARG A 342 -3.13 19.08 -3.55
C ARG A 342 -4.47 19.78 -3.70
N LEU A 343 -5.39 19.19 -4.47
CA LEU A 343 -6.78 19.63 -4.54
C LEU A 343 -7.45 19.38 -3.17
N PRO A 344 -7.89 20.41 -2.43
CA PRO A 344 -8.54 20.22 -1.14
C PRO A 344 -9.89 19.53 -1.32
N PHE A 345 -10.15 18.44 -0.58
CA PHE A 345 -11.41 17.70 -0.64
C PHE A 345 -12.51 18.36 0.23
N VAL A 346 -12.15 18.93 1.37
CA VAL A 346 -13.09 19.51 2.34
C VAL A 346 -13.03 21.04 2.28
N PRO A 347 -14.15 21.78 2.27
CA PRO A 347 -15.55 21.33 2.41
C PRO A 347 -16.31 21.06 1.10
N ALA A 348 -15.83 21.54 -0.06
CA ALA A 348 -16.58 21.49 -1.31
C ALA A 348 -16.84 20.06 -1.83
N GLY A 349 -15.85 19.17 -1.75
CA GLY A 349 -15.97 17.79 -2.23
C GLY A 349 -16.99 16.96 -1.45
N LEU A 350 -17.16 17.22 -0.15
CA LEU A 350 -18.16 16.54 0.68
C LEU A 350 -19.60 16.86 0.25
N TRP A 351 -19.93 18.15 0.11
CA TRP A 351 -21.28 18.57 -0.30
C TRP A 351 -21.62 18.12 -1.72
N LEU A 352 -20.64 18.10 -2.62
CA LEU A 352 -20.85 17.64 -3.99
C LEU A 352 -20.94 16.12 -4.09
N THR A 353 -20.21 15.39 -3.24
CA THR A 353 -20.40 13.94 -3.10
C THR A 353 -21.80 13.64 -2.53
N ALA A 354 -22.29 14.44 -1.58
CA ALA A 354 -23.66 14.32 -1.08
C ALA A 354 -24.70 14.63 -2.17
N LEU A 355 -24.43 15.60 -3.05
CA LEU A 355 -25.28 15.87 -4.22
C LEU A 355 -25.26 14.70 -5.22
N ALA A 356 -24.08 14.15 -5.53
CA ALA A 356 -23.96 12.97 -6.41
C ALA A 356 -24.67 11.75 -5.81
N LEU A 357 -24.60 11.58 -4.48
CA LEU A 357 -25.33 10.57 -3.74
C LEU A 357 -26.84 10.80 -3.85
N ALA A 358 -27.32 12.03 -3.69
CA ALA A 358 -28.73 12.36 -3.83
C ALA A 358 -29.24 12.07 -5.26
N ILE A 359 -28.47 12.44 -6.29
CA ILE A 359 -28.81 12.16 -7.69
C ILE A 359 -28.85 10.65 -7.94
N GLY A 360 -27.80 9.91 -7.56
CA GLY A 360 -27.75 8.45 -7.68
C GLY A 360 -28.93 7.78 -6.98
N SER A 361 -29.23 8.21 -5.75
CA SER A 361 -30.35 7.71 -4.95
C SER A 361 -31.70 7.91 -5.66
N VAL A 362 -31.93 9.08 -6.28
CA VAL A 362 -33.18 9.31 -7.03
C VAL A 362 -33.25 8.39 -8.24
N LEU A 363 -32.18 8.33 -9.03
CA LEU A 363 -32.13 7.56 -10.28
C LEU A 363 -32.28 6.05 -10.05
N GLN A 364 -31.74 5.54 -8.95
CA GLN A 364 -31.69 4.11 -8.62
C GLN A 364 -32.69 3.75 -7.50
N SER A 365 -33.64 4.65 -7.21
CA SER A 365 -34.65 4.45 -6.18
C SER A 365 -35.46 3.15 -6.28
N PRO A 366 -35.78 2.60 -7.48
CA PRO A 366 -36.49 1.32 -7.58
C PRO A 366 -35.73 0.12 -7.01
N TRP A 367 -34.41 0.25 -6.77
CA TRP A 367 -33.57 -0.83 -6.28
C TRP A 367 -33.30 -0.74 -4.76
N PHE A 368 -33.79 0.31 -4.08
CA PHE A 368 -33.62 0.41 -2.63
C PHE A 368 -34.38 -0.69 -1.90
N GLY A 369 -33.69 -1.38 -0.99
CA GLY A 369 -34.24 -2.51 -0.25
C GLY A 369 -34.26 -3.83 -1.03
N ALA A 370 -33.74 -3.85 -2.27
CA ALA A 370 -33.56 -5.08 -3.01
C ALA A 370 -32.47 -5.95 -2.35
N THR A 371 -32.77 -7.23 -2.17
CA THR A 371 -31.79 -8.24 -1.68
C THR A 371 -30.90 -8.74 -2.80
N ALA A 372 -31.40 -8.76 -4.04
CA ALA A 372 -30.62 -9.02 -5.24
C ALA A 372 -31.22 -8.33 -6.48
N LEU A 373 -30.43 -8.29 -7.55
CA LEU A 373 -30.83 -7.78 -8.86
C LEU A 373 -30.48 -8.83 -9.91
N ALA A 374 -31.33 -8.99 -10.91
CA ALA A 374 -31.11 -9.90 -12.04
C ALA A 374 -31.60 -9.28 -13.34
N GLY A 375 -31.05 -9.76 -14.47
CA GLY A 375 -31.45 -9.34 -15.82
C GLY A 375 -30.34 -8.61 -16.56
N GLY A 376 -30.45 -8.56 -17.90
CA GLY A 376 -29.33 -8.16 -18.75
C GLY A 376 -28.09 -9.02 -18.49
N GLY A 377 -26.97 -8.38 -18.15
CA GLY A 377 -25.69 -9.02 -17.81
C GLY A 377 -25.54 -9.36 -16.32
N LEU A 378 -26.61 -9.24 -15.53
CA LEU A 378 -26.58 -9.37 -14.08
C LEU A 378 -27.30 -10.64 -13.59
N ARG A 379 -26.67 -11.30 -12.62
CA ARG A 379 -27.22 -12.39 -11.80
C ARG A 379 -26.79 -12.20 -10.34
N PRO A 380 -27.52 -12.80 -9.37
CA PRO A 380 -27.08 -12.88 -7.99
C PRO A 380 -25.70 -13.54 -7.87
N LEU A 381 -24.90 -13.14 -6.88
CA LEU A 381 -23.68 -13.82 -6.46
C LEU A 381 -24.02 -15.05 -5.62
N SER A 382 -23.05 -15.96 -5.47
CA SER A 382 -23.13 -17.05 -4.50
C SER A 382 -23.51 -16.51 -3.09
N PRO A 383 -24.48 -17.13 -2.40
CA PRO A 383 -25.04 -16.61 -1.16
C PRO A 383 -24.07 -16.69 0.02
N THR A 384 -23.13 -17.64 0.00
CA THR A 384 -22.11 -17.78 1.04
C THR A 384 -20.76 -17.21 0.58
N LEU A 385 -20.04 -16.61 1.54
CA LEU A 385 -18.69 -16.12 1.30
C LEU A 385 -17.71 -17.24 0.94
N GLY A 386 -17.92 -18.43 1.51
CA GLY A 386 -17.10 -19.61 1.23
C GLY A 386 -17.19 -20.03 -0.23
N ASP A 387 -18.40 -20.16 -0.77
CA ASP A 387 -18.63 -20.53 -2.18
C ASP A 387 -18.10 -19.46 -3.14
N LEU A 388 -18.26 -18.18 -2.77
CA LEU A 388 -17.73 -17.07 -3.56
C LEU A 388 -16.21 -17.11 -3.66
N TRP A 389 -15.50 -17.36 -2.54
CA TRP A 389 -14.03 -17.50 -2.56
C TRP A 389 -13.56 -18.84 -3.14
N ALA A 390 -14.37 -19.90 -3.06
CA ALA A 390 -14.07 -21.18 -3.71
C ALA A 390 -14.08 -21.05 -5.24
N SER A 391 -14.85 -20.11 -5.80
CA SER A 391 -14.82 -19.79 -7.23
C SER A 391 -13.53 -19.10 -7.68
N VAL A 392 -12.79 -18.48 -6.75
CA VAL A 392 -11.51 -17.82 -7.06
C VAL A 392 -10.44 -18.88 -7.30
N GLY A 393 -10.00 -19.00 -8.55
CA GLY A 393 -9.01 -20.02 -8.93
C GLY A 393 -9.61 -21.33 -9.38
N ALA A 394 -10.94 -21.44 -9.45
CA ALA A 394 -11.63 -22.60 -10.01
C ALA A 394 -11.30 -22.73 -11.50
N THR A 395 -10.92 -23.95 -11.92
CA THR A 395 -10.63 -24.28 -13.32
C THR A 395 -11.74 -25.08 -13.99
N GLN A 396 -12.71 -25.57 -13.21
CA GLN A 396 -13.91 -26.23 -13.72
C GLN A 396 -15.10 -25.29 -13.59
N SER A 397 -15.97 -25.30 -14.59
CA SER A 397 -17.20 -24.51 -14.55
C SER A 397 -18.32 -25.27 -13.85
N PRO A 398 -19.06 -24.64 -12.92
CA PRO A 398 -20.24 -25.26 -12.34
C PRO A 398 -21.42 -25.32 -13.32
N LEU A 399 -21.37 -24.55 -14.42
CA LEU A 399 -22.39 -24.56 -15.48
C LEU A 399 -22.28 -25.82 -16.35
N PHE A 400 -21.04 -26.29 -16.59
CA PHE A 400 -20.76 -27.42 -17.48
C PHE A 400 -19.61 -28.27 -16.91
N ALA A 401 -19.94 -29.42 -16.34
CA ALA A 401 -18.99 -30.27 -15.60
C ALA A 401 -17.80 -30.77 -16.45
N ASP A 402 -17.99 -30.92 -17.77
CA ASP A 402 -16.95 -31.35 -18.71
C ASP A 402 -16.09 -30.21 -19.26
N VAL A 403 -16.40 -28.95 -18.89
CA VAL A 403 -15.68 -27.77 -19.37
C VAL A 403 -14.63 -27.33 -18.36
N GLN A 404 -13.37 -27.43 -18.78
CA GLN A 404 -12.25 -26.80 -18.09
C GLN A 404 -11.94 -25.44 -18.73
N GLY A 405 -11.62 -24.46 -17.88
CA GLY A 405 -11.22 -23.12 -18.29
C GLY A 405 -10.11 -22.58 -17.38
N ALA A 406 -9.38 -21.58 -17.87
CA ALA A 406 -8.38 -20.95 -17.02
C ALA A 406 -9.06 -20.10 -15.92
N PRO A 407 -8.42 -19.96 -14.74
CA PRO A 407 -8.91 -19.08 -13.68
C PRO A 407 -9.16 -17.66 -14.19
N ASP A 408 -10.34 -17.12 -13.88
CA ASP A 408 -10.71 -15.76 -14.26
C ASP A 408 -10.42 -14.79 -13.12
N GLY A 409 -9.52 -13.83 -13.33
CA GLY A 409 -9.19 -12.80 -12.36
C GLY A 409 -10.41 -11.99 -11.90
N PHE A 410 -11.46 -11.89 -12.72
CA PHE A 410 -12.65 -11.10 -12.40
C PHE A 410 -13.44 -11.69 -11.23
N THR A 411 -13.38 -13.01 -11.05
CA THR A 411 -13.95 -13.68 -9.87
C THR A 411 -13.31 -13.20 -8.56
N ALA A 412 -12.00 -12.89 -8.56
CA ALA A 412 -11.32 -12.33 -7.39
C ALA A 412 -11.82 -10.91 -7.07
N VAL A 413 -12.12 -10.10 -8.09
CA VAL A 413 -12.71 -8.76 -7.90
C VAL A 413 -14.12 -8.86 -7.32
N LEU A 414 -14.94 -9.78 -7.84
CA LEU A 414 -16.29 -10.05 -7.30
C LEU A 414 -16.22 -10.58 -5.86
N ALA A 415 -15.28 -11.47 -5.55
CA ALA A 415 -15.08 -11.99 -4.20
C ALA A 415 -14.66 -10.89 -3.21
N LEU A 416 -13.79 -9.97 -3.63
CA LEU A 416 -13.41 -8.81 -2.81
C LEU A 416 -14.58 -7.86 -2.55
N ILE A 417 -15.42 -7.60 -3.57
CA ILE A 417 -16.63 -6.77 -3.40
C ILE A 417 -17.64 -7.48 -2.49
N GLY A 418 -17.93 -8.76 -2.73
CA GLY A 418 -18.86 -9.55 -1.91
C GLY A 418 -18.41 -9.70 -0.46
N SER A 419 -17.10 -9.65 -0.20
CA SER A 419 -16.55 -9.67 1.17
C SER A 419 -16.92 -8.44 2.00
N LEU A 420 -17.37 -7.33 1.38
CA LEU A 420 -17.83 -6.13 2.10
C LEU A 420 -19.09 -6.41 2.92
N THR A 421 -19.96 -7.28 2.42
CA THR A 421 -21.16 -7.75 3.11
C THR A 421 -21.04 -9.25 3.34
N TRP A 422 -20.13 -9.64 4.24
CA TRP A 422 -19.78 -11.05 4.50
C TRP A 422 -20.96 -11.95 4.89
N TRP A 423 -22.08 -11.36 5.33
CA TRP A 423 -23.32 -12.08 5.65
C TRP A 423 -24.23 -12.33 4.43
N ASP A 424 -24.14 -11.52 3.38
CA ASP A 424 -24.84 -11.69 2.10
C ASP A 424 -24.11 -10.91 0.99
N PRO A 425 -23.32 -11.58 0.13
CA PRO A 425 -22.55 -10.93 -0.93
C PRO A 425 -23.39 -10.14 -1.95
N ASN A 426 -24.68 -10.47 -2.10
CA ASN A 426 -25.56 -9.79 -3.06
C ASN A 426 -25.79 -8.33 -2.68
N ILE A 427 -25.87 -8.03 -1.39
CA ILE A 427 -26.06 -6.66 -0.88
C ILE A 427 -24.90 -5.76 -1.32
N ALA A 428 -23.65 -6.25 -1.31
CA ALA A 428 -22.51 -5.50 -1.80
C ALA A 428 -22.61 -5.20 -3.31
N LEU A 429 -23.12 -6.14 -4.10
CA LEU A 429 -23.30 -5.94 -5.54
C LEU A 429 -24.42 -4.92 -5.84
N VAL A 430 -25.56 -5.02 -5.14
CA VAL A 430 -26.63 -4.01 -5.21
C VAL A 430 -26.11 -2.65 -4.75
N GLY A 431 -25.39 -2.61 -3.63
CA GLY A 431 -24.76 -1.41 -3.09
C GLY A 431 -23.77 -0.77 -4.05
N LEU A 432 -22.97 -1.55 -4.77
CA LEU A 432 -22.06 -1.05 -5.81
C LEU A 432 -22.83 -0.34 -6.93
N LEU A 433 -23.92 -0.92 -7.42
CA LEU A 433 -24.74 -0.33 -8.48
C LEU A 433 -25.45 0.95 -8.02
N VAL A 434 -26.02 0.94 -6.81
CA VAL A 434 -26.67 2.11 -6.18
C VAL A 434 -25.67 3.21 -5.83
N LEU A 435 -24.43 2.87 -5.52
CA LEU A 435 -23.37 3.84 -5.22
C LEU A 435 -22.48 4.15 -6.44
N ALA A 436 -22.79 3.64 -7.63
CA ALA A 436 -21.94 3.80 -8.81
C ALA A 436 -21.71 5.27 -9.17
N VAL A 437 -22.76 6.11 -9.14
CA VAL A 437 -22.69 7.55 -9.41
C VAL A 437 -21.80 8.30 -8.40
N PRO A 438 -22.04 8.22 -7.07
CA PRO A 438 -21.17 8.89 -6.11
C PRO A 438 -19.74 8.32 -6.09
N LEU A 439 -19.55 7.02 -6.29
CA LEU A 439 -18.21 6.42 -6.38
C LEU A 439 -17.45 6.93 -7.62
N ALA A 440 -18.10 7.01 -8.78
CA ALA A 440 -17.53 7.56 -10.00
C ALA A 440 -17.16 9.04 -9.81
N PHE A 441 -18.00 9.83 -9.13
CA PHE A 441 -17.70 11.22 -8.78
C PHE A 441 -16.43 11.33 -7.91
N VAL A 442 -16.34 10.57 -6.83
CA VAL A 442 -15.18 10.61 -5.91
C VAL A 442 -13.91 10.17 -6.64
N ALA A 443 -13.97 9.10 -7.42
CA ALA A 443 -12.83 8.63 -8.19
C ALA A 443 -12.36 9.67 -9.21
N ALA A 444 -13.28 10.29 -9.94
CA ALA A 444 -12.99 11.35 -10.90
C ALA A 444 -12.47 12.63 -10.25
N TRP A 445 -12.94 12.98 -9.04
CA TRP A 445 -12.40 14.08 -8.25
C TRP A 445 -10.92 13.86 -7.90
N VAL A 446 -10.61 12.66 -7.39
CA VAL A 446 -9.24 12.26 -7.09
C VAL A 446 -8.39 12.21 -8.36
N GLY A 447 -8.96 11.70 -9.45
CA GLY A 447 -8.45 11.72 -10.82
C GLY A 447 -8.01 13.12 -11.29
N ALA A 448 -8.94 14.06 -11.21
CA ALA A 448 -8.80 15.45 -11.67
C ALA A 448 -7.68 16.19 -10.92
N GLY A 449 -7.42 15.82 -9.66
CA GLY A 449 -6.32 16.36 -8.85
C GLY A 449 -4.91 16.12 -9.43
N ALA A 450 -4.76 15.31 -10.48
CA ALA A 450 -3.49 15.16 -11.20
C ALA A 450 -3.21 16.30 -12.20
N LEU A 451 -4.26 16.98 -12.65
CA LEU A 451 -4.22 17.95 -13.74
C LEU A 451 -4.61 19.35 -13.26
N VAL A 452 -5.49 19.44 -12.26
CA VAL A 452 -6.08 20.70 -11.81
C VAL A 452 -5.99 20.86 -10.29
N THR A 453 -5.75 22.10 -9.85
CA THR A 453 -5.66 22.50 -8.44
C THR A 453 -6.86 23.31 -7.96
N LYS A 454 -7.70 23.82 -8.88
CA LYS A 454 -8.87 24.63 -8.57
C LYS A 454 -10.10 23.73 -8.35
N PRO A 455 -10.79 23.82 -7.20
CA PRO A 455 -11.91 22.95 -6.89
C PRO A 455 -13.04 23.06 -7.92
N GLY A 456 -13.42 24.27 -8.35
CA GLY A 456 -14.52 24.46 -9.31
C GLY A 456 -14.33 23.74 -10.64
N VAL A 457 -13.09 23.61 -11.12
CA VAL A 457 -12.78 22.90 -12.36
C VAL A 457 -12.79 21.38 -12.14
N ALA A 458 -12.36 20.92 -10.96
CA ALA A 458 -12.48 19.53 -10.57
C ALA A 458 -13.95 19.09 -10.41
N VAL A 459 -14.85 19.98 -9.94
CA VAL A 459 -16.30 19.72 -9.91
C VAL A 459 -16.81 19.41 -11.31
N LEU A 460 -16.43 20.21 -12.31
CA LEU A 460 -16.88 20.02 -13.68
C LEU A 460 -16.44 18.66 -14.25
N ILE A 461 -15.17 18.28 -14.03
CA ILE A 461 -14.66 16.97 -14.46
C ILE A 461 -15.38 15.84 -13.73
N ALA A 462 -15.44 15.89 -12.40
CA ALA A 462 -15.99 14.82 -11.58
C ALA A 462 -17.51 14.66 -11.73
N GLY A 463 -18.23 15.77 -11.76
CA GLY A 463 -19.69 15.80 -11.98
C GLY A 463 -20.06 15.32 -13.37
N SER A 464 -19.28 15.71 -14.38
CA SER A 464 -19.52 15.22 -15.74
C SER A 464 -19.21 13.73 -15.87
N TRP A 465 -18.10 13.26 -15.29
CA TRP A 465 -17.71 11.85 -15.31
C TRP A 465 -18.80 10.95 -14.71
N ALA A 466 -19.33 11.32 -13.55
CA ALA A 466 -20.37 10.56 -12.85
C ALA A 466 -21.72 10.47 -13.61
N LEU A 467 -21.89 11.29 -14.65
CA LEU A 467 -23.10 11.42 -15.45
C LEU A 467 -22.88 10.98 -16.91
N LEU A 468 -21.76 10.31 -17.22
CA LEU A 468 -21.47 9.88 -18.58
C LEU A 468 -22.46 8.80 -19.06
N PRO A 469 -22.82 8.79 -20.36
CA PRO A 469 -23.71 7.78 -20.93
C PRO A 469 -23.13 6.36 -20.84
N THR A 470 -21.80 6.22 -20.85
CA THR A 470 -21.11 4.93 -20.72
C THR A 470 -21.38 4.24 -19.38
N LEU A 471 -21.39 5.00 -18.27
CA LEU A 471 -21.73 4.48 -16.95
C LEU A 471 -23.21 4.06 -16.89
N HIS A 472 -24.11 4.95 -17.33
CA HIS A 472 -25.54 4.70 -17.19
C HIS A 472 -26.04 3.58 -18.11
N THR A 473 -25.46 3.41 -19.31
CA THR A 473 -25.75 2.26 -20.17
C THR A 473 -25.24 0.95 -19.56
N ALA A 474 -24.05 0.95 -18.97
CA ALA A 474 -23.52 -0.21 -18.25
C ALA A 474 -24.41 -0.58 -17.04
N ILE A 475 -24.90 0.41 -16.29
CA ILE A 475 -25.84 0.19 -15.18
C ILE A 475 -27.18 -0.37 -15.70
N SER A 476 -27.75 0.22 -16.76
CA SER A 476 -29.05 -0.22 -17.28
C SER A 476 -29.02 -1.63 -17.86
N GLU A 477 -27.91 -2.03 -18.47
CA GLU A 477 -27.71 -3.37 -19.03
C GLU A 477 -27.19 -4.39 -18.02
N GLY A 478 -26.84 -3.97 -16.79
CA GLY A 478 -26.31 -4.86 -15.76
C GLY A 478 -24.86 -5.31 -15.98
N ARG A 479 -24.06 -4.54 -16.75
CA ARG A 479 -22.65 -4.84 -17.05
C ARG A 479 -21.73 -4.44 -15.89
N VAL A 480 -21.68 -5.25 -14.84
CA VAL A 480 -20.90 -5.00 -13.61
C VAL A 480 -19.43 -4.69 -13.90
N ALA A 481 -18.81 -5.44 -14.80
CA ALA A 481 -17.39 -5.30 -15.12
C ALA A 481 -17.08 -3.91 -15.74
N ALA A 482 -17.97 -3.42 -16.61
CA ALA A 482 -17.86 -2.08 -17.19
C ALA A 482 -18.08 -0.97 -16.13
N VAL A 483 -19.02 -1.16 -15.20
CA VAL A 483 -19.25 -0.22 -14.08
C VAL A 483 -18.01 -0.10 -13.19
N ILE A 484 -17.39 -1.23 -12.82
CA ILE A 484 -16.16 -1.23 -12.01
C ILE A 484 -15.02 -0.54 -12.77
N ALA A 485 -14.83 -0.85 -14.05
CA ALA A 485 -13.81 -0.22 -14.87
C ALA A 485 -14.00 1.31 -14.93
N HIS A 486 -15.23 1.78 -15.17
CA HIS A 486 -15.57 3.20 -15.24
C HIS A 486 -15.29 3.95 -13.92
N ILE A 487 -15.61 3.34 -12.78
CA ILE A 487 -15.35 3.93 -11.45
C ILE A 487 -13.83 4.02 -11.19
N VAL A 488 -13.06 3.00 -11.53
CA VAL A 488 -11.63 2.92 -11.15
C VAL A 488 -10.71 3.65 -12.14
N LEU A 489 -11.11 3.83 -13.40
CA LEU A 489 -10.29 4.40 -14.47
C LEU A 489 -9.69 5.79 -14.13
N PRO A 490 -10.42 6.75 -13.54
CA PRO A 490 -9.82 8.02 -13.10
C PRO A 490 -8.67 7.90 -12.10
N LEU A 491 -8.69 6.86 -11.25
CA LEU A 491 -7.63 6.59 -10.28
C LEU A 491 -6.37 6.04 -10.95
N VAL A 492 -6.51 5.29 -12.05
CA VAL A 492 -5.39 4.90 -12.91
C VAL A 492 -4.71 6.13 -13.46
N PHE A 493 -5.48 7.07 -14.04
CA PHE A 493 -4.93 8.32 -14.54
C PHE A 493 -4.19 9.09 -13.43
N ARG A 494 -4.80 9.25 -12.25
CA ARG A 494 -4.16 9.92 -11.10
C ARG A 494 -2.80 9.33 -10.72
N SER A 495 -2.73 8.00 -10.71
CA SER A 495 -1.58 7.26 -10.22
C SER A 495 -0.46 7.16 -11.27
N LEU A 496 -0.78 7.18 -12.57
CA LEU A 496 0.17 7.25 -13.69
C LEU A 496 1.11 8.47 -13.62
N TRP A 497 0.60 9.62 -13.17
CA TRP A 497 1.40 10.84 -13.06
C TRP A 497 2.17 10.96 -11.74
N GLY A 498 1.90 10.11 -10.75
CA GLY A 498 2.64 10.13 -9.49
C GLY A 498 4.04 9.52 -9.61
N THR A 499 4.99 10.05 -8.83
CA THR A 499 6.39 9.59 -8.80
C THR A 499 6.74 8.79 -7.54
N SER A 500 5.88 8.83 -6.53
CA SER A 500 6.09 8.16 -5.24
C SER A 500 5.86 6.65 -5.33
N ALA A 501 6.45 5.89 -4.39
CA ALA A 501 6.16 4.46 -4.23
C ALA A 501 4.66 4.21 -3.98
N VAL A 502 4.03 5.13 -3.26
CA VAL A 502 2.59 5.23 -3.00
C VAL A 502 1.80 5.26 -4.29
N ALA A 503 2.14 6.17 -5.20
CA ALA A 503 1.47 6.27 -6.50
C ALA A 503 1.67 5.01 -7.33
N ARG A 504 2.85 4.37 -7.28
CA ARG A 504 3.08 3.09 -7.97
C ARG A 504 2.27 1.94 -7.39
N GLY A 505 2.10 1.85 -6.08
CA GLY A 505 1.26 0.83 -5.45
C GLY A 505 -0.21 1.00 -5.83
N TRP A 506 -0.72 2.23 -5.78
CA TRP A 506 -2.07 2.54 -6.27
C TRP A 506 -2.23 2.28 -7.78
N LEU A 507 -1.22 2.62 -8.59
CA LEU A 507 -1.22 2.32 -10.02
C LEU A 507 -1.31 0.82 -10.25
N ALA A 508 -0.55 0.02 -9.52
CA ALA A 508 -0.56 -1.43 -9.67
C ALA A 508 -1.91 -2.06 -9.34
N LEU A 509 -2.55 -1.62 -8.25
CA LEU A 509 -3.88 -2.10 -7.86
C LEU A 509 -4.97 -1.64 -8.83
N THR A 510 -4.98 -0.36 -9.20
CA THR A 510 -6.02 0.20 -10.08
C THR A 510 -5.90 -0.34 -11.51
N VAL A 511 -4.69 -0.49 -12.05
CA VAL A 511 -4.45 -1.16 -13.34
C VAL A 511 -4.92 -2.61 -13.31
N ALA A 512 -4.63 -3.35 -12.23
CA ALA A 512 -5.08 -4.73 -12.10
C ALA A 512 -6.61 -4.85 -12.11
N VAL A 513 -7.31 -4.02 -11.34
CA VAL A 513 -8.78 -4.03 -11.29
C VAL A 513 -9.39 -3.65 -12.65
N VAL A 514 -8.89 -2.60 -13.32
CA VAL A 514 -9.42 -2.17 -14.62
C VAL A 514 -9.12 -3.19 -15.71
N TRP A 515 -7.91 -3.74 -15.76
CA TRP A 515 -7.51 -4.73 -16.76
C TRP A 515 -8.39 -5.97 -16.67
N VAL A 516 -8.54 -6.52 -15.46
CA VAL A 516 -9.35 -7.72 -15.23
C VAL A 516 -10.82 -7.47 -15.52
N SER A 517 -11.35 -6.28 -15.19
CA SER A 517 -12.78 -5.99 -15.43
C SER A 517 -13.09 -5.70 -16.90
N ALA A 518 -12.19 -5.00 -17.61
CA ALA A 518 -12.36 -4.63 -19.01
C ALA A 518 -11.06 -4.90 -19.79
N PRO A 519 -10.81 -6.14 -20.23
CA PRO A 519 -9.57 -6.54 -20.91
C PRO A 519 -9.30 -5.75 -22.19
N VAL A 520 -10.34 -5.22 -22.84
CA VAL A 520 -10.23 -4.32 -24.00
C VAL A 520 -9.39 -3.07 -23.71
N LEU A 521 -9.26 -2.66 -22.43
CA LEU A 521 -8.42 -1.54 -21.99
C LEU A 521 -6.95 -1.94 -21.75
N ALA A 522 -6.62 -3.23 -21.70
CA ALA A 522 -5.28 -3.71 -21.43
C ALA A 522 -4.19 -3.11 -22.35
N PRO A 523 -4.39 -3.00 -23.68
CA PRO A 523 -3.39 -2.39 -24.56
C PRO A 523 -3.13 -0.91 -24.22
N PHE A 524 -4.17 -0.17 -23.81
CA PHE A 524 -4.05 1.23 -23.41
C PHE A 524 -3.33 1.38 -22.07
N LEU A 525 -3.62 0.52 -21.10
CA LEU A 525 -2.94 0.49 -19.80
C LEU A 525 -1.45 0.15 -19.97
N LEU A 526 -1.14 -0.86 -20.79
CA LEU A 526 0.22 -1.26 -21.12
C LEU A 526 0.96 -0.11 -21.82
N ALA A 527 0.38 0.48 -22.86
CA ALA A 527 0.95 1.60 -23.59
C ALA A 527 1.19 2.81 -22.68
N ALA A 528 0.26 3.13 -21.77
CA ALA A 528 0.41 4.23 -20.82
C ALA A 528 1.57 4.01 -19.84
N VAL A 529 1.69 2.80 -19.29
CA VAL A 529 2.81 2.45 -18.37
C VAL A 529 4.14 2.42 -19.13
N VAL A 530 4.19 1.87 -20.33
CA VAL A 530 5.40 1.81 -21.16
C VAL A 530 5.83 3.20 -21.61
N ALA A 531 4.91 4.03 -22.13
CA ALA A 531 5.20 5.42 -22.51
C ALA A 531 5.74 6.21 -21.31
N ARG A 532 5.23 5.94 -20.10
CA ARG A 532 5.72 6.56 -18.87
C ARG A 532 7.17 6.21 -18.56
N VAL A 533 7.63 5.00 -18.89
CA VAL A 533 9.04 4.58 -18.78
C VAL A 533 9.91 5.33 -19.78
N PHE A 534 9.47 5.45 -21.04
CA PHE A 534 10.23 6.16 -22.07
C PHE A 534 10.37 7.66 -21.81
N VAL A 535 9.31 8.32 -21.32
CA VAL A 535 9.34 9.75 -20.98
C VAL A 535 10.25 10.04 -19.78
N ARG A 536 10.51 9.06 -18.90
CA ARG A 536 11.45 9.19 -17.76
C ARG A 536 12.28 7.91 -17.58
N PRO A 537 13.37 7.74 -18.32
CA PRO A 537 14.11 6.46 -18.44
C PRO A 537 14.79 5.99 -17.14
N ALA A 538 14.93 6.84 -16.11
CA ALA A 538 15.64 6.51 -14.87
C ALA A 538 14.92 5.51 -13.93
N SER A 539 13.82 4.87 -14.33
CA SER A 539 13.10 3.94 -13.44
C SER A 539 12.27 2.87 -14.18
N PRO A 540 12.89 1.82 -14.74
CA PRO A 540 12.19 0.63 -15.25
C PRO A 540 11.28 -0.03 -14.20
N ARG A 541 11.42 0.33 -12.92
CA ARG A 541 10.56 -0.08 -11.79
C ARG A 541 9.07 0.22 -11.99
N HIS A 542 8.70 1.10 -12.93
CA HIS A 542 7.28 1.30 -13.28
C HIS A 542 6.67 0.08 -13.98
N LEU A 543 7.45 -0.76 -14.65
CA LEU A 543 6.94 -2.02 -15.22
C LEU A 543 6.45 -2.99 -14.15
N VAL A 544 6.99 -2.89 -12.92
CA VAL A 544 6.55 -3.72 -11.78
C VAL A 544 5.09 -3.44 -11.44
N THR A 545 4.51 -2.29 -11.82
CA THR A 545 3.09 -2.02 -11.57
C THR A 545 2.15 -2.89 -12.41
N LEU A 546 2.66 -3.53 -13.46
CA LEU A 546 1.87 -4.47 -14.27
C LEU A 546 1.82 -5.89 -13.66
N VAL A 547 2.68 -6.19 -12.69
CA VAL A 547 2.80 -7.54 -12.11
C VAL A 547 1.48 -8.05 -11.53
N PRO A 548 0.71 -7.29 -10.72
CA PRO A 548 -0.56 -7.80 -10.20
C PRO A 548 -1.61 -8.04 -11.29
N ALA A 549 -1.66 -7.20 -12.32
CA ALA A 549 -2.57 -7.37 -13.45
C ALA A 549 -2.22 -8.63 -14.25
N LEU A 550 -0.93 -8.82 -14.56
CA LEU A 550 -0.44 -10.02 -15.24
C LEU A 550 -0.62 -11.28 -14.38
N ALA A 551 -0.45 -11.19 -13.06
CA ALA A 551 -0.67 -12.32 -12.16
C ALA A 551 -2.14 -12.80 -12.20
N LEU A 552 -3.10 -11.88 -12.30
CA LEU A 552 -4.52 -12.20 -12.44
C LEU A 552 -4.87 -12.77 -13.82
N GLU A 553 -4.22 -12.28 -14.88
CA GLU A 553 -4.66 -12.54 -16.26
C GLU A 553 -3.80 -13.55 -17.05
N TRP A 554 -2.59 -13.91 -16.59
CA TRP A 554 -1.70 -14.77 -17.38
C TRP A 554 -2.30 -16.13 -17.78
N PRO A 555 -3.11 -16.84 -16.95
CA PRO A 555 -3.69 -18.11 -17.38
C PRO A 555 -4.65 -17.91 -18.57
N ARG A 556 -5.45 -16.84 -18.54
CA ARG A 556 -6.37 -16.45 -19.61
C ARG A 556 -5.65 -15.99 -20.87
N ILE A 557 -4.55 -15.27 -20.72
CA ILE A 557 -3.71 -14.85 -21.85
C ILE A 557 -3.15 -16.08 -22.57
N ILE A 558 -2.66 -17.08 -21.82
CA ILE A 558 -2.16 -18.34 -22.41
C ILE A 558 -3.29 -19.11 -23.07
N GLU A 559 -4.41 -19.31 -22.36
CA GLU A 559 -5.57 -20.03 -22.91
C GLU A 559 -6.04 -19.41 -24.23
N ALA A 560 -6.21 -18.08 -24.27
CA ALA A 560 -6.61 -17.38 -25.48
C ALA A 560 -5.55 -17.50 -26.60
N ALA A 561 -4.27 -17.34 -26.28
CA ALA A 561 -3.17 -17.48 -27.26
C ALA A 561 -3.07 -18.88 -27.87
N THR A 562 -3.48 -19.92 -27.13
CA THR A 562 -3.55 -21.30 -27.62
C THR A 562 -4.88 -21.67 -28.28
N SER A 563 -5.89 -20.81 -28.16
CA SER A 563 -7.22 -21.05 -28.72
C SER A 563 -7.30 -20.66 -30.20
N ALA A 564 -8.31 -21.17 -30.91
CA ALA A 564 -8.54 -20.83 -32.32
C ALA A 564 -8.83 -19.34 -32.57
N SER A 565 -9.27 -18.62 -31.53
CA SER A 565 -9.62 -17.20 -31.58
C SER A 565 -8.88 -16.41 -30.49
N PRO A 566 -7.61 -16.00 -30.70
CA PRO A 566 -6.84 -15.23 -29.71
C PRO A 566 -7.51 -13.92 -29.28
N LEU A 567 -8.33 -13.33 -30.16
CA LEU A 567 -9.10 -12.12 -29.87
C LEU A 567 -10.20 -12.33 -28.82
N SER A 568 -10.56 -13.59 -28.51
CA SER A 568 -11.52 -13.92 -27.46
C SER A 568 -11.07 -13.49 -26.05
N TYR A 569 -9.75 -13.28 -25.86
CA TYR A 569 -9.22 -12.70 -24.63
C TYR A 569 -9.90 -11.38 -24.24
N PHE A 570 -10.22 -10.56 -25.25
CA PHE A 570 -10.76 -9.22 -25.05
C PHE A 570 -12.24 -9.21 -24.67
N ALA A 571 -12.93 -10.35 -24.71
CA ALA A 571 -14.35 -10.45 -24.38
C ALA A 571 -14.69 -9.84 -23.01
N ASP A 572 -15.87 -9.22 -22.94
CA ASP A 572 -16.41 -8.64 -21.71
C ASP A 572 -16.50 -9.72 -20.62
N ARG A 573 -16.18 -9.35 -19.37
CA ARG A 573 -16.26 -10.27 -18.23
C ARG A 573 -17.66 -10.30 -17.62
N GLY A 574 -18.06 -11.48 -17.15
CA GLY A 574 -19.42 -11.76 -16.68
C GLY A 574 -20.33 -12.26 -17.80
N ILE A 575 -21.64 -12.06 -17.65
CA ILE A 575 -22.63 -12.55 -18.60
C ILE A 575 -22.67 -11.63 -19.83
N PRO A 576 -22.50 -12.15 -21.05
CA PRO A 576 -22.58 -11.33 -22.25
C PRO A 576 -24.00 -10.80 -22.46
N VAL A 577 -24.10 -9.52 -22.79
CA VAL A 577 -25.37 -8.90 -23.15
C VAL A 577 -25.43 -8.78 -24.67
N VAL A 578 -26.40 -9.47 -25.25
CA VAL A 578 -26.70 -9.41 -26.69
C VAL A 578 -27.38 -8.06 -26.95
N GLY A 579 -26.61 -7.10 -27.45
CA GLY A 579 -27.06 -5.75 -27.80
C GLY A 579 -26.64 -5.37 -29.21
N GLN A 580 -27.32 -4.40 -29.81
CA GLN A 580 -26.95 -3.87 -31.12
C GLN A 580 -25.65 -3.06 -30.99
N ALA A 581 -24.66 -3.38 -31.83
CA ALA A 581 -23.43 -2.59 -31.91
C ALA A 581 -23.78 -1.15 -32.36
N PRO A 582 -23.15 -0.12 -31.78
CA PRO A 582 -23.41 1.26 -32.18
C PRO A 582 -22.96 1.50 -33.62
N ASP A 583 -23.79 2.23 -34.37
CA ASP A 583 -23.42 2.74 -35.69
C ASP A 583 -22.19 3.65 -35.60
N SER A 584 -21.48 3.82 -36.72
CA SER A 584 -20.29 4.66 -36.82
C SER A 584 -20.52 6.10 -36.34
N LEU A 585 -21.72 6.64 -36.59
CA LEU A 585 -22.15 7.95 -36.10
C LEU A 585 -22.37 7.97 -34.58
N GLY A 586 -22.87 6.87 -34.00
CA GLY A 586 -23.01 6.73 -32.54
C GLY A 586 -21.66 6.72 -31.82
N LEU A 587 -20.66 6.05 -32.41
CA LEU A 587 -19.29 6.04 -31.90
C LEU A 587 -18.63 7.42 -31.97
N LEU A 588 -18.84 8.18 -33.06
CA LEU A 588 -18.36 9.55 -33.19
C LEU A 588 -19.05 10.50 -32.19
N ALA A 589 -20.31 10.22 -31.84
CA ALA A 589 -21.01 10.93 -30.78
C ALA A 589 -20.48 10.57 -29.38
N LEU A 590 -19.61 9.57 -29.25
CA LEU A 590 -19.09 8.99 -28.00
C LEU A 590 -20.16 8.30 -27.14
N TRP A 591 -21.15 7.69 -27.80
CA TRP A 591 -22.18 6.88 -27.17
C TRP A 591 -21.98 5.38 -27.47
N PRO A 592 -22.11 4.49 -26.47
CA PRO A 592 -21.96 3.06 -26.68
C PRO A 592 -23.20 2.40 -27.32
N VAL A 593 -24.36 3.06 -27.24
CA VAL A 593 -25.64 2.63 -27.83
C VAL A 593 -26.25 3.86 -28.50
N ALA A 594 -27.09 3.66 -29.53
CA ALA A 594 -27.76 4.76 -30.24
C ALA A 594 -28.33 5.81 -29.26
N PRO A 595 -27.91 7.10 -29.38
CA PRO A 595 -28.40 8.16 -28.53
C PRO A 595 -29.93 8.28 -28.60
N ASN A 596 -30.59 8.28 -27.44
CA ASN A 596 -32.04 8.41 -27.33
C ASN A 596 -32.38 9.49 -26.31
N LEU A 597 -32.26 10.75 -26.70
CA LEU A 597 -32.52 11.87 -25.80
C LEU A 597 -34.03 12.03 -25.57
N PRO A 598 -34.48 12.28 -24.33
CA PRO A 598 -35.89 12.48 -24.07
C PRO A 598 -36.41 13.68 -24.88
N PHE A 599 -37.64 13.54 -25.39
CA PHE A 599 -38.34 14.56 -26.19
C PHE A 599 -37.78 14.81 -27.61
N LEU A 600 -36.72 14.12 -28.02
CA LEU A 600 -36.20 14.15 -29.38
C LEU A 600 -36.45 12.81 -30.07
N ASP A 601 -36.54 12.81 -31.40
CA ASP A 601 -36.50 11.55 -32.15
C ASP A 601 -35.07 10.98 -32.18
N ALA A 602 -34.95 9.72 -32.61
CA ALA A 602 -33.67 9.02 -32.63
C ALA A 602 -32.63 9.71 -33.54
N GLN A 603 -33.07 10.26 -34.67
CA GLN A 603 -32.17 10.89 -35.64
C GLN A 603 -31.62 12.22 -35.13
N LEU A 604 -32.48 13.08 -34.57
CA LEU A 604 -32.09 14.35 -33.97
C LEU A 604 -31.23 14.14 -32.72
N SER A 605 -31.50 13.08 -31.95
CA SER A 605 -30.66 12.69 -30.80
C SER A 605 -29.21 12.42 -31.21
N VAL A 606 -28.99 11.74 -32.33
CA VAL A 606 -27.64 11.48 -32.88
C VAL A 606 -26.96 12.79 -33.27
N TRP A 607 -27.63 13.69 -33.98
CA TRP A 607 -27.05 14.96 -34.40
C TRP A 607 -26.69 15.87 -33.23
N VAL A 608 -27.54 15.93 -32.21
CA VAL A 608 -27.27 16.69 -30.97
C VAL A 608 -26.06 16.09 -30.25
N ALA A 609 -25.98 14.76 -30.11
CA ALA A 609 -24.84 14.09 -29.50
C ALA A 609 -23.52 14.28 -30.29
N LEU A 610 -23.58 14.30 -31.62
CA LEU A 610 -22.43 14.64 -32.48
C LEU A 610 -21.97 16.08 -32.29
N ALA A 611 -22.89 17.05 -32.25
CA ALA A 611 -22.57 18.45 -32.03
C ALA A 611 -21.91 18.66 -30.66
N ILE A 612 -22.39 17.95 -29.64
CA ILE A 612 -21.83 17.89 -28.29
C ILE A 612 -20.38 17.39 -28.31
N ALA A 613 -20.16 16.19 -28.87
CA ALA A 613 -18.84 15.56 -28.91
C ALA A 613 -17.84 16.42 -29.70
N GLY A 614 -18.27 16.93 -30.86
CA GLY A 614 -17.48 17.80 -31.72
C GLY A 614 -17.05 19.10 -31.03
N LEU A 615 -17.96 19.74 -30.29
CA LEU A 615 -17.63 20.96 -29.54
C LEU A 615 -16.66 20.70 -28.39
N CYS A 616 -16.87 19.63 -27.62
CA CYS A 616 -15.97 19.30 -26.52
C CYS A 616 -14.58 18.91 -27.05
N ALA A 617 -14.51 18.19 -28.17
CA ALA A 617 -13.27 17.90 -28.87
C ALA A 617 -12.57 19.19 -29.35
N ALA A 618 -13.29 20.14 -29.96
CA ALA A 618 -12.74 21.42 -30.38
C ALA A 618 -12.17 22.22 -29.20
N LEU A 619 -12.89 22.28 -28.07
CA LEU A 619 -12.41 22.92 -26.83
C LEU A 619 -11.15 22.25 -26.27
N SER A 620 -11.06 20.92 -26.35
CA SER A 620 -9.88 20.17 -25.91
C SER A 620 -8.65 20.47 -26.80
N LEU A 621 -8.84 20.62 -28.12
CA LEU A 621 -7.78 21.01 -29.05
C LEU A 621 -7.27 22.43 -28.77
N VAL A 622 -8.18 23.36 -28.51
CA VAL A 622 -7.83 24.72 -28.05
C VAL A 622 -7.02 24.66 -26.75
N ALA A 623 -7.33 23.76 -25.84
CA ALA A 623 -6.58 23.58 -24.59
C ALA A 623 -5.10 23.23 -24.84
N VAL A 624 -4.81 22.36 -25.81
CA VAL A 624 -3.43 22.00 -26.18
C VAL A 624 -2.67 23.23 -26.68
N ILE A 625 -3.29 23.98 -27.59
CA ILE A 625 -2.69 25.19 -28.18
C ILE A 625 -2.44 26.25 -27.09
N VAL A 626 -3.41 26.48 -26.21
CA VAL A 626 -3.33 27.53 -25.17
C VAL A 626 -2.38 27.15 -24.03
N THR A 627 -2.29 25.88 -23.67
CA THR A 627 -1.49 25.47 -22.50
C THR A 627 -0.09 24.95 -22.81
N GLY A 628 0.16 24.49 -24.06
CA GLY A 628 1.40 23.81 -24.42
C GLY A 628 1.69 22.55 -23.58
N SER A 629 0.69 22.03 -22.86
CA SER A 629 0.88 20.94 -21.91
C SER A 629 0.99 19.61 -22.62
N SER A 630 2.17 18.99 -22.55
CA SER A 630 2.41 17.64 -23.08
C SER A 630 1.49 16.58 -22.46
N ARG A 631 1.01 16.81 -21.22
CA ARG A 631 0.04 15.92 -20.55
C ARG A 631 -1.34 15.96 -21.22
N VAL A 632 -1.80 17.16 -21.57
CA VAL A 632 -3.12 17.34 -22.22
C VAL A 632 -3.06 16.82 -23.65
N ALA A 633 -1.96 17.08 -24.37
CA ALA A 633 -1.74 16.52 -25.70
C ALA A 633 -1.72 14.98 -25.69
N ALA A 634 -1.00 14.36 -24.75
CA ALA A 634 -0.96 12.90 -24.62
C ALA A 634 -2.35 12.29 -24.33
N LEU A 635 -3.17 12.95 -23.51
CA LEU A 635 -4.54 12.51 -23.25
C LEU A 635 -5.40 12.56 -24.50
N ILE A 636 -5.33 13.64 -25.28
CA ILE A 636 -6.13 13.76 -26.51
C ILE A 636 -5.73 12.70 -27.52
N VAL A 637 -4.42 12.45 -27.71
CA VAL A 637 -3.94 11.37 -28.59
C VAL A 637 -4.48 10.01 -28.11
N ALA A 638 -4.40 9.73 -26.81
CA ALA A 638 -4.95 8.48 -26.24
C ALA A 638 -6.47 8.37 -26.47
N GLY A 639 -7.21 9.46 -26.30
CA GLY A 639 -8.66 9.53 -26.57
C GLY A 639 -8.99 9.26 -28.04
N SER A 640 -8.28 9.89 -28.98
CA SER A 640 -8.48 9.65 -30.43
C SER A 640 -8.18 8.20 -30.82
N VAL A 641 -7.10 7.62 -30.27
CA VAL A 641 -6.78 6.20 -30.49
C VAL A 641 -7.86 5.29 -29.89
N ALA A 642 -8.44 5.65 -28.73
CA ALA A 642 -9.52 4.89 -28.12
C ALA A 642 -10.81 4.90 -28.94
N VAL A 643 -11.20 6.04 -29.52
CA VAL A 643 -12.34 6.12 -30.45
C VAL A 643 -12.10 5.27 -31.69
N PHE A 644 -10.90 5.35 -32.27
CA PHE A 644 -10.54 4.52 -33.41
C PHE A 644 -10.58 3.03 -33.07
N ALA A 645 -10.03 2.63 -31.92
CA ALA A 645 -10.09 1.26 -31.44
C ALA A 645 -11.53 0.80 -31.21
N ALA A 646 -12.40 1.64 -30.64
CA ALA A 646 -13.82 1.33 -30.46
C ALA A 646 -14.52 1.05 -31.80
N ALA A 647 -14.18 1.78 -32.86
CA ALA A 647 -14.71 1.56 -34.20
C ALA A 647 -14.21 0.25 -34.84
N GLN A 648 -12.99 -0.20 -34.54
CA GLN A 648 -12.49 -1.49 -35.02
C GLN A 648 -13.11 -2.67 -34.27
N VAL A 649 -13.26 -2.50 -32.96
CA VAL A 649 -13.69 -3.56 -32.04
C VAL A 649 -15.21 -3.74 -32.03
N SER A 650 -15.99 -2.73 -32.45
CA SER A 650 -17.47 -2.81 -32.51
C SER A 650 -18.01 -3.92 -33.42
N GLN A 651 -17.20 -4.37 -34.38
CA GLN A 651 -17.56 -5.46 -35.30
C GLN A 651 -17.21 -6.85 -34.76
N TRP A 652 -16.47 -6.93 -33.65
CA TRP A 652 -16.02 -8.20 -33.10
C TRP A 652 -17.09 -8.80 -32.18
N GLN A 653 -17.32 -10.10 -32.33
CA GLN A 653 -18.32 -10.85 -31.57
C GLN A 653 -17.70 -12.08 -30.89
N PRO A 654 -16.83 -11.89 -29.88
CA PRO A 654 -16.05 -12.97 -29.29
C PRO A 654 -16.84 -13.87 -28.33
N ALA A 655 -18.02 -13.44 -27.87
CA ALA A 655 -18.82 -14.14 -26.87
C ALA A 655 -20.07 -14.78 -27.47
N ARG A 656 -20.52 -15.90 -26.88
CA ARG A 656 -21.77 -16.59 -27.27
C ARG A 656 -22.71 -16.76 -26.09
N VAL A 657 -24.00 -16.63 -26.36
CA VAL A 657 -25.10 -16.92 -25.42
C VAL A 657 -26.14 -17.76 -26.18
N GLY A 658 -26.04 -19.08 -26.06
CA GLY A 658 -26.78 -20.00 -26.92
C GLY A 658 -26.36 -19.82 -28.38
N GLU A 659 -27.33 -19.63 -29.28
CA GLU A 659 -27.09 -19.38 -30.71
C GLU A 659 -26.71 -17.92 -31.02
N ALA A 660 -27.00 -16.98 -30.11
CA ALA A 660 -26.70 -15.57 -30.31
C ALA A 660 -25.23 -15.26 -30.00
N THR A 661 -24.62 -14.41 -30.81
CA THR A 661 -23.30 -13.84 -30.57
C THR A 661 -23.42 -12.47 -29.91
N ALA A 662 -22.53 -12.18 -28.96
CA ALA A 662 -22.47 -10.91 -28.27
C ALA A 662 -21.18 -10.16 -28.63
N GLY A 663 -21.34 -8.88 -28.96
CA GLY A 663 -20.25 -7.96 -29.23
C GLY A 663 -19.59 -7.42 -27.96
N LEU A 664 -18.43 -6.79 -28.13
CA LEU A 664 -17.70 -6.11 -27.06
C LEU A 664 -18.37 -4.80 -26.67
N PHE A 665 -18.37 -4.47 -25.37
CA PHE A 665 -18.86 -3.18 -24.91
C PHE A 665 -17.87 -2.06 -25.22
N THR A 666 -18.17 -1.27 -26.26
CA THR A 666 -17.33 -0.16 -26.71
C THR A 666 -17.26 0.99 -25.70
N GLY A 667 -18.20 1.08 -24.76
CA GLY A 667 -18.26 2.15 -23.76
C GLY A 667 -17.01 2.25 -22.89
N SER A 668 -16.37 1.13 -22.55
CA SER A 668 -15.11 1.14 -21.79
C SER A 668 -13.96 1.84 -22.53
N LEU A 669 -13.92 1.75 -23.87
CA LEU A 669 -12.94 2.49 -24.68
C LEU A 669 -13.31 3.98 -24.78
N LEU A 670 -14.61 4.28 -24.92
CA LEU A 670 -15.12 5.64 -24.96
C LEU A 670 -14.85 6.41 -23.65
N ASP A 671 -14.75 5.72 -22.50
CA ASP A 671 -14.35 6.32 -21.23
C ASP A 671 -12.98 7.01 -21.29
N ILE A 672 -12.01 6.46 -22.04
CA ILE A 672 -10.69 7.09 -22.25
C ILE A 672 -10.86 8.40 -23.04
N ALA A 673 -11.69 8.39 -24.07
CA ALA A 673 -11.97 9.56 -24.89
C ALA A 673 -12.69 10.65 -24.09
N TRP A 674 -13.72 10.28 -23.32
CA TRP A 674 -14.42 11.19 -22.42
C TRP A 674 -13.49 11.79 -21.38
N TRP A 675 -12.60 11.01 -20.78
CA TRP A 675 -11.63 11.54 -19.82
C TRP A 675 -10.73 12.60 -20.44
N ALA A 676 -10.20 12.33 -21.64
CA ALA A 676 -9.35 13.25 -22.37
C ALA A 676 -10.07 14.57 -22.69
N ILE A 677 -11.30 14.48 -23.17
CA ILE A 677 -12.12 15.63 -23.57
C ILE A 677 -12.55 16.46 -22.36
N LEU A 678 -13.00 15.82 -21.26
CA LEU A 678 -13.38 16.50 -20.03
C LEU A 678 -12.18 17.22 -19.41
N CYS A 679 -11.02 16.57 -19.36
CA CYS A 679 -9.80 17.19 -18.84
C CYS A 679 -9.33 18.35 -19.74
N GLY A 680 -9.32 18.18 -21.06
CA GLY A 680 -8.93 19.22 -22.01
C GLY A 680 -9.84 20.44 -21.94
N SER A 681 -11.16 20.23 -22.01
CA SER A 681 -12.15 21.30 -21.91
C SER A 681 -12.06 22.04 -20.57
N ALA A 682 -11.98 21.32 -19.44
CA ALA A 682 -11.85 21.90 -18.11
C ALA A 682 -10.59 22.77 -17.96
N VAL A 683 -9.46 22.33 -18.53
CA VAL A 683 -8.20 23.11 -18.56
C VAL A 683 -8.33 24.37 -19.44
N ALA A 684 -8.97 24.28 -20.60
CA ALA A 684 -9.24 25.46 -21.45
C ALA A 684 -10.12 26.49 -20.73
N ILE A 685 -11.20 26.03 -20.09
CA ILE A 685 -12.13 26.86 -19.30
C ILE A 685 -11.37 27.58 -18.17
N ALA A 686 -10.46 26.86 -17.49
CA ALA A 686 -9.65 27.45 -16.42
C ALA A 686 -8.75 28.61 -16.90
N ARG A 687 -8.36 28.63 -18.18
CA ARG A 687 -7.44 29.62 -18.76
C ARG A 687 -8.13 30.74 -19.54
N LEU A 688 -9.37 30.54 -20.00
CA LEU A 688 -10.12 31.52 -20.82
C LEU A 688 -11.27 32.18 -20.03
N PRO A 689 -11.01 33.24 -19.23
CA PRO A 689 -12.00 33.82 -18.33
C PRO A 689 -13.26 34.35 -19.00
N ARG A 690 -13.15 34.88 -20.23
CA ARG A 690 -14.27 35.45 -21.00
C ARG A 690 -15.30 34.42 -21.46
N LEU A 691 -14.92 33.15 -21.57
CA LEU A 691 -15.79 32.07 -22.04
C LEU A 691 -16.25 31.15 -20.90
N ARG A 692 -15.78 31.36 -19.67
CA ARG A 692 -15.96 30.44 -18.53
C ARG A 692 -17.42 30.08 -18.26
N ALA A 693 -18.30 31.06 -18.17
CA ALA A 693 -19.71 30.81 -17.82
C ALA A 693 -20.45 30.05 -18.92
N VAL A 694 -20.25 30.45 -20.19
CA VAL A 694 -20.91 29.84 -21.35
C VAL A 694 -20.41 28.41 -21.59
N THR A 695 -19.09 28.20 -21.58
CA THR A 695 -18.49 26.89 -21.82
C THR A 695 -18.70 25.90 -20.66
N ALA A 696 -18.60 26.35 -19.41
CA ALA A 696 -18.90 25.49 -18.26
C ALA A 696 -20.39 25.16 -18.17
N GLY A 697 -21.27 26.13 -18.41
CA GLY A 697 -22.72 25.91 -18.44
C GLY A 697 -23.13 24.95 -19.55
N LEU A 698 -22.51 25.08 -20.72
CA LEU A 698 -22.80 24.23 -21.87
C LEU A 698 -22.27 22.81 -21.68
N VAL A 699 -21.01 22.60 -21.25
CA VAL A 699 -20.48 21.26 -20.95
C VAL A 699 -21.30 20.57 -19.84
N THR A 700 -21.64 21.30 -18.78
CA THR A 700 -22.44 20.73 -17.67
C THR A 700 -23.87 20.42 -18.12
N GLY A 701 -24.53 21.34 -18.83
CA GLY A 701 -25.89 21.14 -19.32
C GLY A 701 -25.99 19.99 -20.32
N ILE A 702 -24.98 19.85 -21.17
CA ILE A 702 -24.83 18.76 -22.13
C ILE A 702 -24.71 17.41 -21.42
N VAL A 703 -23.82 17.29 -20.43
CA VAL A 703 -23.60 16.03 -19.73
C VAL A 703 -24.81 15.63 -18.88
N VAL A 704 -25.48 16.61 -18.27
CA VAL A 704 -26.74 16.39 -17.55
C VAL A 704 -27.83 15.88 -18.50
N VAL A 705 -28.06 16.54 -19.64
CA VAL A 705 -29.05 16.10 -20.65
C VAL A 705 -28.73 14.71 -21.21
N SER A 706 -27.45 14.40 -21.34
CA SER A 706 -26.93 13.13 -21.86
C SER A 706 -27.12 11.96 -20.88
N ALA A 707 -27.02 12.22 -19.57
CA ALA A 707 -27.26 11.24 -18.51
C ALA A 707 -28.74 10.91 -18.35
N VAL A 708 -29.62 11.89 -18.58
CA VAL A 708 -31.05 11.78 -18.28
C VAL A 708 -31.71 10.61 -19.02
N ALA A 709 -31.34 10.32 -20.26
CA ALA A 709 -31.96 9.26 -21.05
C ALA A 709 -31.83 7.85 -20.44
N PRO A 710 -30.61 7.27 -20.29
CA PRO A 710 -30.46 5.95 -19.68
C PRO A 710 -30.80 5.97 -18.17
N ALA A 711 -30.57 7.09 -17.48
CA ALA A 711 -30.87 7.19 -16.06
C ALA A 711 -32.36 7.22 -15.75
N THR A 712 -33.18 7.85 -16.59
CA THR A 712 -34.65 7.82 -16.46
C THR A 712 -35.24 6.47 -16.87
N ALA A 713 -34.57 5.69 -17.72
CA ALA A 713 -35.02 4.34 -18.05
C ALA A 713 -35.08 3.42 -16.82
N VAL A 714 -34.11 3.53 -15.91
CA VAL A 714 -34.10 2.82 -14.61
C VAL A 714 -35.30 3.26 -13.77
N LEU A 715 -35.50 4.57 -13.63
CA LEU A 715 -36.62 5.14 -12.88
C LEU A 715 -37.99 4.73 -13.44
N MET A 716 -38.10 4.58 -14.77
CA MET A 716 -39.32 4.18 -15.47
C MET A 716 -39.52 2.66 -15.52
N GLY A 717 -38.61 1.86 -14.95
CA GLY A 717 -38.69 0.39 -14.99
C GLY A 717 -38.57 -0.20 -16.40
N ARG A 718 -37.91 0.51 -17.32
CA ARG A 718 -37.73 0.09 -18.72
C ARG A 718 -36.36 -0.56 -18.98
N THR A 719 -35.67 -0.95 -17.91
CA THR A 719 -34.36 -1.60 -18.01
C THR A 719 -34.50 -3.12 -17.99
N PRO A 720 -33.58 -3.84 -18.65
CA PRO A 720 -33.52 -5.29 -18.54
C PRO A 720 -33.17 -5.76 -17.12
N VAL A 721 -32.56 -4.92 -16.29
CA VAL A 721 -32.27 -5.21 -14.88
C VAL A 721 -33.51 -4.93 -14.02
N VAL A 722 -33.88 -5.92 -13.22
CA VAL A 722 -35.05 -5.92 -12.33
C VAL A 722 -34.69 -6.44 -10.94
N VAL A 723 -35.51 -6.07 -9.95
CA VAL A 723 -35.41 -6.62 -8.59
C VAL A 723 -35.76 -8.10 -8.63
N SER A 724 -34.88 -8.92 -8.08
CA SER A 724 -35.03 -10.37 -8.04
C SER A 724 -34.84 -10.84 -6.61
N PRO A 725 -35.48 -11.95 -6.20
CA PRO A 725 -35.01 -12.67 -5.03
C PRO A 725 -33.53 -13.05 -5.20
N SER A 726 -32.81 -13.20 -4.08
CA SER A 726 -31.42 -13.68 -4.06
C SER A 726 -31.28 -15.11 -4.58
N ARG A 727 -32.37 -15.86 -4.56
CA ARG A 727 -32.50 -17.20 -5.14
C ARG A 727 -32.99 -17.13 -6.58
N THR A 728 -32.39 -17.96 -7.43
CA THR A 728 -32.83 -18.17 -8.82
C THR A 728 -33.84 -19.31 -8.93
N LEU A 729 -33.81 -20.26 -7.99
CA LEU A 729 -34.71 -21.42 -7.92
C LEU A 729 -35.90 -21.20 -6.96
N PRO A 730 -37.04 -21.90 -7.18
CA PRO A 730 -38.17 -21.94 -6.26
C PRO A 730 -37.79 -22.38 -4.83
N ALA A 731 -38.47 -21.81 -3.83
CA ALA A 731 -38.18 -22.08 -2.41
C ALA A 731 -38.35 -23.55 -1.99
N TYR A 732 -39.21 -24.31 -2.69
CA TYR A 732 -39.37 -25.75 -2.46
C TYR A 732 -38.10 -26.53 -2.81
N ILE A 733 -37.47 -26.19 -3.95
CA ILE A 733 -36.22 -26.83 -4.39
C ILE A 733 -35.10 -26.51 -3.39
N GLU A 734 -35.01 -25.27 -2.91
CA GLU A 734 -34.00 -24.86 -1.91
C GLU A 734 -34.10 -25.65 -0.58
N ALA A 735 -35.32 -25.89 -0.10
CA ALA A 735 -35.54 -26.66 1.13
C ALA A 735 -35.11 -28.13 0.98
N GLU A 736 -35.17 -28.67 -0.24
CA GLU A 736 -34.79 -30.05 -0.54
C GLU A 736 -33.30 -30.16 -0.90
N THR A 737 -32.73 -29.18 -1.62
CA THR A 737 -31.29 -29.09 -1.89
C THR A 737 -30.48 -28.77 -0.63
N ALA A 738 -31.07 -28.16 0.41
CA ALA A 738 -30.46 -28.08 1.73
C ALA A 738 -30.20 -29.46 2.37
N ARG A 739 -30.96 -30.49 1.97
CA ARG A 739 -30.74 -31.89 2.40
C ARG A 739 -29.79 -32.63 1.45
N ASN A 740 -29.86 -32.33 0.15
CA ASN A 740 -28.98 -32.87 -0.87
C ASN A 740 -28.43 -31.75 -1.79
N ALA A 741 -27.30 -31.15 -1.43
CA ALA A 741 -26.74 -29.99 -2.11
C ALA A 741 -26.27 -30.25 -3.56
N GLN A 742 -26.22 -31.53 -3.96
CA GLN A 742 -25.69 -31.96 -5.26
C GLN A 742 -26.77 -32.22 -6.31
N GLY A 743 -28.04 -32.21 -5.89
CA GLY A 743 -29.21 -32.31 -6.77
C GLY A 743 -29.30 -31.18 -7.79
N GLY A 744 -29.43 -31.53 -9.07
CA GLY A 744 -29.61 -30.58 -10.16
C GLY A 744 -31.08 -30.26 -10.42
N THR A 745 -31.37 -29.03 -10.82
CA THR A 745 -32.66 -28.61 -11.38
C THR A 745 -32.49 -28.29 -12.86
N LEU A 746 -33.25 -28.97 -13.73
CA LEU A 746 -33.32 -28.66 -15.14
C LEU A 746 -34.37 -27.58 -15.40
N VAL A 747 -33.93 -26.38 -15.76
CA VAL A 747 -34.80 -25.27 -16.14
C VAL A 747 -34.94 -25.23 -17.67
N ILE A 748 -36.17 -25.39 -18.14
CA ILE A 748 -36.55 -25.36 -19.55
C ILE A 748 -37.29 -24.05 -19.81
N THR A 749 -36.81 -23.24 -20.75
CA THR A 749 -37.46 -21.99 -21.14
C THR A 749 -37.81 -22.03 -22.63
N PRO A 750 -39.07 -21.81 -23.02
CA PRO A 750 -39.44 -21.73 -24.43
C PRO A 750 -38.80 -20.51 -25.10
N ILE A 751 -38.28 -20.69 -26.32
CA ILE A 751 -37.70 -19.64 -27.17
C ILE A 751 -38.37 -19.67 -28.55
N GLU A 752 -38.19 -18.63 -29.37
CA GLU A 752 -38.71 -18.63 -30.74
C GLU A 752 -38.12 -19.81 -31.53
N GLY A 753 -38.96 -20.80 -31.85
CA GLY A 753 -38.55 -21.98 -32.62
C GLY A 753 -37.93 -23.14 -31.83
N GLY A 754 -37.92 -23.12 -30.50
CA GLY A 754 -37.39 -24.25 -29.70
C GLY A 754 -37.47 -24.07 -28.18
N TYR A 755 -36.65 -24.85 -27.46
CA TYR A 755 -36.56 -24.79 -26.00
C TYR A 755 -35.10 -24.62 -25.58
N ARG A 756 -34.85 -23.75 -24.59
CA ARG A 756 -33.54 -23.58 -23.95
C ARG A 756 -33.50 -24.40 -22.66
N ALA A 757 -32.54 -25.30 -22.57
CA ALA A 757 -32.26 -26.09 -21.38
C ALA A 757 -31.11 -25.48 -20.57
N GLN A 758 -31.28 -25.38 -19.25
CA GLN A 758 -30.23 -24.94 -18.33
C GLN A 758 -30.23 -25.85 -17.11
N LEU A 759 -29.06 -26.35 -16.73
CA LEU A 759 -28.89 -27.10 -15.50
C LEU A 759 -28.44 -26.14 -14.40
N GLU A 760 -29.21 -26.08 -13.31
CA GLU A 760 -28.92 -25.27 -12.14
C GLU A 760 -28.63 -26.19 -10.95
N ARG A 761 -27.55 -25.96 -10.20
CA ARG A 761 -27.20 -26.76 -9.02
C ARG A 761 -27.14 -25.87 -7.77
N GLY A 762 -27.47 -26.43 -6.60
CA GLY A 762 -27.43 -25.71 -5.32
C GLY A 762 -28.34 -24.47 -5.31
N ALA A 763 -27.75 -23.28 -5.13
CA ALA A 763 -28.48 -21.99 -5.12
C ALA A 763 -28.78 -21.44 -6.54
N GLY A 764 -28.41 -22.19 -7.58
CA GLY A 764 -28.62 -21.90 -9.00
C GLY A 764 -27.49 -21.11 -9.66
N ASN A 765 -27.75 -20.56 -10.85
CA ASN A 765 -26.70 -19.96 -11.69
C ASN A 765 -26.32 -18.55 -11.22
N THR A 766 -25.14 -18.43 -10.59
CA THR A 766 -24.65 -17.18 -10.01
C THR A 766 -23.75 -16.40 -10.98
N LEU A 767 -23.57 -15.09 -10.78
CA LEU A 767 -22.69 -14.28 -11.64
C LEU A 767 -21.24 -14.78 -11.65
N ASN A 768 -20.73 -15.27 -10.51
CA ASN A 768 -19.37 -15.81 -10.39
C ASN A 768 -19.18 -17.21 -11.02
N SER A 769 -20.26 -17.84 -11.52
CA SER A 769 -20.17 -19.07 -12.33
C SER A 769 -19.82 -18.81 -13.80
N TRP A 770 -20.06 -17.59 -14.29
CA TRP A 770 -19.82 -17.18 -15.67
C TRP A 770 -18.38 -16.69 -15.85
N THR A 771 -17.47 -17.61 -16.14
CA THR A 771 -16.07 -17.28 -16.45
C THR A 771 -15.90 -16.93 -17.93
N ALA A 772 -14.90 -16.11 -18.25
CA ALA A 772 -14.59 -15.74 -19.62
C ALA A 772 -14.33 -16.97 -20.53
N SER A 773 -13.73 -18.02 -19.98
CA SER A 773 -13.48 -19.27 -20.72
C SER A 773 -14.77 -19.94 -21.16
N VAL A 774 -15.81 -19.95 -20.31
CA VAL A 774 -17.12 -20.53 -20.65
C VAL A 774 -17.82 -19.71 -21.73
N VAL A 775 -17.79 -18.39 -21.58
CA VAL A 775 -18.46 -17.42 -22.46
C VAL A 775 -17.89 -17.38 -23.89
N THR A 776 -16.59 -17.65 -24.03
CA THR A 776 -15.86 -17.50 -25.30
C THR A 776 -15.68 -18.81 -26.08
N ARG A 777 -16.29 -19.91 -25.60
CA ARG A 777 -16.26 -21.18 -26.33
C ARG A 777 -17.05 -21.10 -27.63
N HIS A 778 -16.51 -21.78 -28.65
CA HIS A 778 -17.18 -21.96 -29.93
C HIS A 778 -17.62 -23.41 -30.19
N THR A 779 -17.24 -24.34 -29.30
CA THR A 779 -17.59 -25.75 -29.37
C THR A 779 -18.56 -26.13 -28.27
N GLU A 780 -19.62 -26.84 -28.65
CA GLU A 780 -20.57 -27.46 -27.73
C GLU A 780 -19.89 -28.57 -26.93
N SER A 781 -20.18 -28.62 -25.63
CA SER A 781 -19.72 -29.66 -24.74
C SER A 781 -20.56 -30.94 -24.88
N THR A 782 -20.03 -32.06 -24.40
CA THR A 782 -20.76 -33.33 -24.40
C THR A 782 -21.95 -33.27 -23.44
N SER A 783 -21.79 -32.60 -22.30
CA SER A 783 -22.88 -32.36 -21.35
C SER A 783 -23.96 -31.46 -21.93
N GLU A 784 -23.59 -30.41 -22.68
CA GLU A 784 -24.54 -29.52 -23.35
C GLU A 784 -25.42 -30.27 -24.35
N ARG A 785 -24.81 -31.11 -25.19
CA ARG A 785 -25.54 -31.94 -26.17
C ARG A 785 -26.44 -32.96 -25.48
N ALA A 786 -25.95 -33.64 -24.45
CA ALA A 786 -26.73 -34.59 -23.67
C ALA A 786 -27.93 -33.92 -22.98
N LEU A 787 -27.75 -32.71 -22.43
CA LEU A 787 -28.83 -31.93 -21.80
C LEU A 787 -29.88 -31.47 -22.82
N ALA A 788 -29.44 -31.07 -24.02
CA ALA A 788 -30.34 -30.71 -25.11
C ALA A 788 -31.16 -31.92 -25.61
N GLU A 789 -30.53 -33.08 -25.79
CA GLU A 789 -31.20 -34.33 -26.17
C GLU A 789 -32.21 -34.78 -25.10
N LEU A 790 -31.82 -34.74 -23.83
CA LEU A 790 -32.69 -35.00 -22.68
C LEU A 790 -33.92 -34.08 -22.72
N THR A 791 -33.71 -32.78 -22.90
CA THR A 791 -34.79 -31.79 -22.91
C THR A 791 -35.72 -31.99 -24.11
N ALA A 792 -35.19 -32.31 -25.28
CA ALA A 792 -35.99 -32.59 -26.47
C ALA A 792 -36.91 -33.81 -26.27
N ASN A 793 -36.41 -34.87 -25.62
CA ASN A 793 -37.20 -36.06 -25.32
C ASN A 793 -38.25 -35.84 -24.20
N LEU A 794 -38.00 -34.90 -23.29
CA LEU A 794 -38.94 -34.55 -22.20
C LEU A 794 -40.11 -33.70 -22.69
N VAL A 795 -39.86 -32.77 -23.62
CA VAL A 795 -40.87 -31.80 -24.09
C VAL A 795 -41.77 -32.38 -25.20
N VAL A 796 -41.46 -33.57 -25.69
CA VAL A 796 -42.26 -34.32 -26.65
C VAL A 796 -42.77 -35.60 -25.99
N GLU A 797 -44.02 -35.97 -26.26
CA GLU A 797 -44.58 -37.25 -25.82
C GLU A 797 -43.83 -38.40 -26.52
N SER A 798 -43.00 -39.12 -25.76
CA SER A 798 -42.09 -40.14 -26.28
C SER A 798 -41.97 -41.32 -25.29
N GLY A 799 -41.66 -42.52 -25.79
CA GLY A 799 -41.38 -43.69 -24.95
C GLY A 799 -39.98 -43.70 -24.32
N PHE A 800 -39.39 -42.52 -24.12
CA PHE A 800 -38.04 -42.34 -23.60
C PHE A 800 -37.97 -42.67 -22.10
N ASP A 801 -36.92 -43.36 -21.67
CA ASP A 801 -36.68 -43.63 -20.24
C ASP A 801 -36.14 -42.36 -19.55
N ALA A 802 -37.07 -41.47 -19.17
CA ALA A 802 -36.75 -40.22 -18.49
C ALA A 802 -36.09 -40.46 -17.11
N ALA A 803 -36.49 -41.50 -16.37
CA ALA A 803 -35.99 -41.79 -15.03
C ALA A 803 -34.47 -42.07 -15.06
N GLY A 804 -34.04 -43.01 -15.90
CA GLY A 804 -32.64 -43.39 -16.01
C GLY A 804 -31.76 -42.24 -16.49
N ALA A 805 -32.24 -41.45 -17.44
CA ALA A 805 -31.48 -40.33 -18.00
C ALA A 805 -31.36 -39.14 -17.02
N LEU A 806 -32.43 -38.80 -16.30
CA LEU A 806 -32.42 -37.75 -15.27
C LEU A 806 -31.54 -38.15 -14.08
N ALA A 807 -31.64 -39.40 -13.61
CA ALA A 807 -30.81 -39.92 -12.53
C ALA A 807 -29.32 -39.98 -12.91
N ALA A 808 -28.99 -40.36 -14.16
CA ALA A 808 -27.61 -40.37 -14.65
C ALA A 808 -27.01 -38.96 -14.79
N ALA A 809 -27.85 -37.95 -15.07
CA ALA A 809 -27.43 -36.54 -15.10
C ALA A 809 -27.38 -35.90 -13.69
N GLY A 810 -27.88 -36.59 -12.66
CA GLY A 810 -28.01 -36.08 -11.30
C GLY A 810 -29.03 -34.93 -11.20
N ILE A 811 -30.15 -35.05 -11.91
CA ILE A 811 -31.24 -34.07 -11.94
C ILE A 811 -32.39 -34.57 -11.06
N ASP A 812 -32.74 -33.79 -10.03
CA ASP A 812 -33.78 -34.10 -9.05
C ASP A 812 -35.10 -33.38 -9.37
N PHE A 813 -35.01 -32.25 -10.09
CA PHE A 813 -36.15 -31.40 -10.39
C PHE A 813 -36.13 -30.94 -11.85
N VAL A 814 -37.32 -30.77 -12.43
CA VAL A 814 -37.52 -30.17 -13.76
C VAL A 814 -38.47 -28.99 -13.60
N VAL A 815 -38.10 -27.83 -14.16
CA VAL A 815 -38.91 -26.60 -14.15
C VAL A 815 -39.13 -26.17 -15.59
N LEU A 816 -40.38 -25.97 -15.99
CA LEU A 816 -40.73 -25.36 -17.27
C LEU A 816 -41.23 -23.92 -17.04
N ASN A 817 -40.45 -22.94 -17.48
CA ASN A 817 -40.81 -21.52 -17.43
C ASN A 817 -41.77 -21.15 -18.56
N ALA A 818 -42.96 -21.75 -18.55
CA ALA A 818 -44.03 -21.52 -19.50
C ALA A 818 -45.39 -21.44 -18.78
N SER A 819 -46.41 -21.00 -19.52
CA SER A 819 -47.79 -21.04 -19.03
C SER A 819 -48.18 -22.50 -18.71
N PRO A 820 -49.00 -22.74 -17.66
CA PRO A 820 -49.51 -24.08 -17.35
C PRO A 820 -50.29 -24.76 -18.51
N HIS A 821 -50.68 -23.99 -19.52
CA HIS A 821 -51.43 -24.46 -20.70
C HIS A 821 -50.55 -24.73 -21.93
N ASP A 822 -49.23 -24.68 -21.80
CA ASP A 822 -48.31 -25.01 -22.88
C ASP A 822 -48.37 -26.52 -23.19
N ASN A 823 -48.28 -26.90 -24.47
CA ASN A 823 -48.30 -28.30 -24.90
C ASN A 823 -47.14 -29.10 -24.26
N ALA A 824 -46.01 -28.44 -24.01
CA ALA A 824 -44.87 -29.01 -23.31
C ALA A 824 -45.22 -29.53 -21.90
N VAL A 825 -46.16 -28.89 -21.19
CA VAL A 825 -46.61 -29.33 -19.86
C VAL A 825 -47.27 -30.71 -19.94
N SER A 826 -48.10 -30.92 -20.95
CA SER A 826 -48.78 -32.22 -21.16
C SER A 826 -47.78 -33.32 -21.52
N ALA A 827 -46.78 -33.00 -22.35
CA ALA A 827 -45.72 -33.94 -22.70
C ALA A 827 -44.89 -34.34 -21.47
N ILE A 828 -44.46 -33.38 -20.64
CA ILE A 828 -43.70 -33.66 -19.41
C ILE A 828 -44.54 -34.48 -18.42
N ASN A 829 -45.84 -34.20 -18.28
CA ASN A 829 -46.76 -34.98 -17.44
C ASN A 829 -46.98 -36.42 -17.91
N SER A 830 -46.71 -36.74 -19.17
CA SER A 830 -46.87 -38.10 -19.70
C SER A 830 -45.77 -39.07 -19.23
N HIS A 831 -44.64 -38.53 -18.74
CA HIS A 831 -43.51 -39.32 -18.25
C HIS A 831 -43.75 -39.80 -16.83
N ALA A 832 -43.84 -41.13 -16.65
CA ALA A 832 -44.14 -41.75 -15.35
C ALA A 832 -43.10 -41.48 -14.24
N ALA A 833 -41.90 -41.01 -14.60
CA ALA A 833 -40.81 -40.72 -13.68
C ALA A 833 -40.92 -39.35 -12.97
N LEU A 834 -41.85 -38.49 -13.42
CA LEU A 834 -41.97 -37.11 -12.98
C LEU A 834 -43.26 -36.90 -12.19
N ALA A 835 -43.14 -36.61 -10.90
CA ALA A 835 -44.25 -36.22 -10.05
C ALA A 835 -44.47 -34.71 -10.14
N ALA A 836 -45.65 -34.28 -10.60
CA ALA A 836 -46.01 -32.87 -10.65
C ALA A 836 -46.14 -32.30 -9.22
N VAL A 837 -45.31 -31.31 -8.89
CA VAL A 837 -45.34 -30.62 -7.58
C VAL A 837 -46.34 -29.46 -7.61
N GLY A 838 -46.39 -28.73 -8.72
CA GLY A 838 -47.35 -27.65 -8.96
C GLY A 838 -46.78 -26.46 -9.74
N SER A 839 -47.62 -25.43 -9.92
CA SER A 839 -47.22 -24.16 -10.54
C SER A 839 -46.59 -23.22 -9.50
N THR A 840 -45.41 -22.69 -9.81
CA THR A 840 -44.68 -21.70 -9.02
C THR A 840 -44.54 -20.38 -9.79
N ASP A 841 -44.07 -19.32 -9.12
CA ASP A 841 -43.79 -18.03 -9.78
C ASP A 841 -42.71 -18.13 -10.88
N ALA A 842 -41.91 -19.21 -10.89
CA ALA A 842 -40.86 -19.48 -11.89
C ALA A 842 -41.30 -20.45 -13.00
N GLY A 843 -42.54 -20.97 -12.95
CA GLY A 843 -43.06 -21.96 -13.90
C GLY A 843 -43.63 -23.21 -13.25
N VAL A 844 -43.93 -24.23 -14.06
CA VAL A 844 -44.45 -25.52 -13.60
C VAL A 844 -43.28 -26.40 -13.15
N LEU A 845 -43.39 -27.02 -11.97
CA LEU A 845 -42.33 -27.79 -11.31
C LEU A 845 -42.71 -29.27 -11.20
N TRP A 846 -41.74 -30.13 -11.52
CA TRP A 846 -41.79 -31.58 -11.32
C TRP A 846 -40.61 -32.05 -10.47
N ALA A 847 -40.86 -33.05 -9.63
CA ALA A 847 -39.83 -33.79 -8.89
C ALA A 847 -39.61 -35.15 -9.57
N VAL A 848 -38.34 -35.57 -9.64
CA VAL A 848 -37.97 -36.89 -10.17
C VAL A 848 -38.17 -37.94 -9.08
N GLU A 849 -38.92 -39.00 -9.37
CA GLU A 849 -39.09 -40.11 -8.43
C GLU A 849 -37.88 -41.06 -8.50
N GLY A 850 -37.03 -41.07 -7.45
CA GLY A 850 -35.89 -41.98 -7.31
C GLY A 850 -34.68 -41.34 -6.63
N ASP A 851 -33.73 -42.15 -6.15
CA ASP A 851 -32.45 -41.66 -5.63
C ASP A 851 -31.51 -41.37 -6.82
N SER A 852 -31.17 -40.10 -7.01
CA SER A 852 -30.22 -39.66 -8.03
C SER A 852 -28.78 -40.07 -7.69
N ALA A 853 -28.03 -40.54 -8.69
CA ALA A 853 -26.61 -40.79 -8.54
C ALA A 853 -25.87 -39.43 -8.45
N THR A 854 -25.54 -38.99 -7.23
CA THR A 854 -24.88 -37.71 -7.01
C THR A 854 -23.42 -37.78 -7.48
N ALA A 855 -23.12 -37.26 -8.66
CA ALA A 855 -21.76 -36.94 -9.04
C ALA A 855 -21.34 -35.67 -8.28
N GLU A 856 -20.48 -35.83 -7.27
CA GLU A 856 -19.97 -34.73 -6.46
C GLU A 856 -19.16 -33.74 -7.33
N TYR A 857 -19.69 -32.52 -7.49
CA TYR A 857 -18.96 -31.43 -8.12
C TYR A 857 -17.99 -30.81 -7.09
N VAL A 858 -16.72 -31.23 -7.14
CA VAL A 858 -15.65 -30.57 -6.40
C VAL A 858 -14.86 -29.69 -7.37
N PRO A 859 -14.93 -28.35 -7.27
CA PRO A 859 -14.18 -27.48 -8.16
C PRO A 859 -12.68 -27.69 -7.96
N THR A 860 -11.97 -28.01 -9.04
CA THR A 860 -10.51 -28.07 -9.00
C THR A 860 -9.95 -26.65 -8.94
N THR A 861 -9.22 -26.32 -7.87
CA THR A 861 -8.65 -24.98 -7.65
C THR A 861 -7.16 -24.94 -7.93
N HIS A 862 -6.70 -23.94 -8.68
CA HIS A 862 -5.28 -23.71 -8.94
C HIS A 862 -4.62 -22.89 -7.82
N TRP A 863 -4.32 -23.54 -6.69
CA TRP A 863 -3.80 -22.85 -5.48
C TRP A 863 -2.50 -22.05 -5.68
N ALA A 864 -1.60 -22.51 -6.54
CA ALA A 864 -0.36 -21.77 -6.84
C ALA A 864 -0.63 -20.42 -7.51
N TRP A 865 -1.69 -20.33 -8.32
CA TRP A 865 -2.12 -19.08 -8.96
C TRP A 865 -2.71 -18.15 -7.91
N VAL A 866 -3.60 -18.66 -7.06
CA VAL A 866 -4.21 -17.90 -5.95
C VAL A 866 -3.13 -17.30 -5.04
N ALA A 867 -2.12 -18.09 -4.66
CA ALA A 867 -1.00 -17.62 -3.84
C ALA A 867 -0.17 -16.53 -4.55
N GLY A 868 0.11 -16.69 -5.84
CA GLY A 868 0.83 -15.68 -6.64
C GLY A 868 0.08 -14.36 -6.77
N VAL A 869 -1.23 -14.42 -7.02
CA VAL A 869 -2.12 -13.26 -7.05
C VAL A 869 -2.12 -12.57 -5.68
N ALA A 870 -2.36 -13.31 -4.59
CA ALA A 870 -2.39 -12.76 -3.24
C ALA A 870 -1.06 -12.09 -2.86
N GLY A 871 0.08 -12.71 -3.16
CA GLY A 871 1.42 -12.15 -2.92
C GLY A 871 1.65 -10.85 -3.70
N SER A 872 1.32 -10.82 -4.99
CA SER A 872 1.49 -9.63 -5.83
C SER A 872 0.59 -8.46 -5.39
N ALA A 873 -0.66 -8.74 -5.03
CA ALA A 873 -1.60 -7.76 -4.51
C ALA A 873 -1.17 -7.21 -3.14
N ALA A 874 -0.66 -8.07 -2.24
CA ALA A 874 -0.13 -7.65 -0.95
C ALA A 874 1.07 -6.70 -1.09
N VAL A 875 2.01 -7.00 -1.99
CA VAL A 875 3.15 -6.11 -2.29
C VAL A 875 2.67 -4.77 -2.82
N ALA A 876 1.72 -4.76 -3.76
CA ALA A 876 1.14 -3.54 -4.31
C ALA A 876 0.41 -2.70 -3.25
N LEU A 877 -0.33 -3.35 -2.35
CA LEU A 877 -1.02 -2.70 -1.22
C LEU A 877 -0.03 -2.07 -0.24
N ILE A 878 1.01 -2.80 0.16
CA ILE A 878 2.07 -2.29 1.04
C ILE A 878 2.75 -1.06 0.42
N ALA A 879 3.03 -1.12 -0.89
CA ALA A 879 3.58 0.00 -1.63
C ALA A 879 2.62 1.19 -1.70
N GLY A 880 1.31 0.95 -1.83
CA GLY A 880 0.24 1.95 -2.00
C GLY A 880 -0.10 2.75 -0.74
N ILE A 881 0.29 2.30 0.44
CA ILE A 881 0.08 3.08 1.68
C ILE A 881 1.06 4.28 1.69
N PRO A 882 0.65 5.51 2.08
CA PRO A 882 1.50 6.70 2.00
C PRO A 882 2.77 6.62 2.86
N THR A 883 3.96 6.61 2.23
CA THR A 883 5.29 6.65 2.89
C THR A 883 5.73 8.07 3.16
N SER A 884 5.81 8.45 4.44
CA SER A 884 6.65 9.55 4.89
C SER A 884 8.11 9.11 4.80
N LEU A 885 8.76 9.38 3.67
CA LEU A 885 10.22 9.36 3.61
C LEU A 885 10.70 10.81 3.80
N PRO A 886 11.41 11.14 4.88
CA PRO A 886 12.41 12.18 4.82
C PRO A 886 13.56 11.62 3.98
N ARG A 887 13.85 12.24 2.84
CA ARG A 887 15.24 12.23 2.38
C ARG A 887 15.99 13.08 3.41
N ARG A 888 16.96 12.49 4.13
CA ARG A 888 18.07 13.30 4.64
C ARG A 888 18.71 13.92 3.41
N ARG A 889 18.41 15.19 3.16
CA ARG A 889 19.27 16.02 2.34
C ARG A 889 20.56 16.14 3.15
N HIS A 890 21.72 15.87 2.55
CA HIS A 890 22.90 16.63 2.95
C HIS A 890 22.48 18.10 2.88
N VAL A 891 22.59 18.81 3.99
CA VAL A 891 22.26 20.23 4.06
C VAL A 891 23.42 20.98 3.40
N ASP A 892 23.53 20.82 2.09
CA ASP A 892 24.17 21.80 1.21
C ASP A 892 22.99 22.59 0.63
N ASP A 893 22.65 23.69 1.29
CA ASP A 893 22.10 24.93 0.71
C ASP A 893 21.64 25.86 1.85
N GLU A 894 22.10 27.10 1.73
CA GLU A 894 21.92 28.24 2.62
C GLU A 894 20.46 28.44 3.07
N LEU A 895 20.23 28.50 4.39
CA LEU A 895 19.08 29.20 4.94
C LEU A 895 19.48 30.66 5.16
N PRO A 896 18.88 31.63 4.46
CA PRO A 896 19.00 33.03 4.85
C PRO A 896 18.13 33.22 6.09
N ILE A 897 18.76 33.27 7.26
CA ILE A 897 18.09 33.75 8.47
C ILE A 897 18.01 35.27 8.33
N THR A 898 16.84 35.76 7.94
CA THR A 898 16.48 37.17 8.12
C THR A 898 16.44 37.45 9.61
N VAL A 899 17.43 38.18 10.10
CA VAL A 899 17.42 38.83 11.40
C VAL A 899 16.41 39.97 11.30
N GLU A 900 15.26 39.84 11.96
CA GLU A 900 14.47 41.02 12.36
C GLU A 900 15.26 41.70 13.49
N GLU A 901 15.95 42.79 13.15
CA GLU A 901 16.35 43.81 14.11
C GLU A 901 15.09 44.39 14.73
N GLY A 902 14.87 44.10 16.01
CA GLY A 902 13.93 44.85 16.84
C GLY A 902 14.57 46.17 17.20
N ASP A 903 14.11 47.25 16.56
CA ASP A 903 14.22 48.61 17.07
C ASP A 903 13.35 48.71 18.34
N ASP A 904 13.98 48.63 19.51
CA ASP A 904 13.40 49.11 20.77
C ASP A 904 13.69 50.62 20.90
N GLU A 905 12.72 51.45 20.53
CA GLU A 905 12.53 52.77 21.14
C GLU A 905 11.80 52.59 22.49
N SER A 906 12.55 52.63 23.60
CA SER A 906 12.22 53.38 24.83
C SER A 906 13.27 53.17 25.93
#